data_AF-A0A3D1QS60-F1
#
_entry.id   AF-A0A3D1QS60-F1
#
_cell.length_a   1.000
_cell.length_b   1.000
_cell.length_c   1.000
_cell.angle_alpha   90.00
_cell.angle_beta   90.00
_cell.angle_gamma   90.00
#
_symmetry.space_group_name_H-M   'P 1'
#
loop_
_entity.id
_entity.type
_entity.pdbx_description
1 polymer ?
#
loop_
_entity_poly.entity_id
_entity_poly.type
_entity_poly.pdbx_seq_one_letter_code
_entity_poly.pdbx_strand_id
1 'polypeptide(L)'
;MLRRANPRVIIATPVAAVAVVGPMACSENEDPPPSNSAFITVEVSPQRIVTDGRTADITVIATEADGKLGEGTVTFNATVGVVEPATVTLANGRATAYYSCNLEEDSKCKGPQRINAEWKGAVGGKMIELITENQGADGGVEPDAGLEPDAGEVDAGEVDAGIPVELLERNLTLEASRDRIFFEVGDSVEIVATLTDGDGNPVANMDVELTTTLGGLSKTTVDAAAASLTLKTNRYGVAKAFLYETGAIGRAFVTARHIDEEEEIDLEQILTIDIVGVRQISWVSTSCNGSDCTIMGTRGSGFNEQAQVTFQVIDASGGAVDGMTVTFSIPDAPGGTTVAETGITDAEGKVTTNVSAGSMIGVFAVKAVVVEEEVYASSPSIGIRGTIPANHAFVLNCTPFNIPAYVSVMPPADYTATCSVKLIDRLNNPVGVPTTVNFKVEAGAIPIDVTTVAYSPGSNNTTEGTAAGVFSTIGFWPPEDVSPLPALPNQWPNARAAEPSVADGSRTRNPRDGLVTVLAYVRGAEYYNDDNQNGRYDLGETFIDQGEPFLDINDNGVRDRNEFFVDIPSCPDSNPACADHEKVPNGRWDGPNGKYDADTTIWSEAKILYTSRSSPVNSYVAAGSPPVKITSFGTVQRGGSIRLYGYFPDLNLNRPWAGATYNAELRYCDIGAIEWETETSLQDGYGFGYERMLVSAADGAACTPATPICVWKSLFYEWGGGYAGHALLEGDAIPEDPLEEPTNATATVYLTSEVLDETLLVPVTGIIE
;
A
#
# COMPACT_ATOMS: atom_id res chain seq x y z
N MET A 1 -26.64 14.91 40.61
CA MET A 1 -26.17 13.65 41.24
C MET A 1 -25.88 12.63 40.15
N LEU A 2 -24.61 12.33 39.87
CA LEU A 2 -24.18 11.36 38.86
C LEU A 2 -23.70 10.07 39.54
N ARG A 3 -24.49 9.00 39.47
CA ARG A 3 -24.02 7.65 39.82
C ARG A 3 -23.26 7.08 38.62
N ARG A 4 -21.94 6.97 38.76
CA ARG A 4 -21.06 6.20 37.87
C ARG A 4 -21.41 4.72 37.97
N ALA A 5 -21.72 4.09 36.84
CA ALA A 5 -21.73 2.64 36.70
C ALA A 5 -20.33 2.17 36.29
N ASN A 6 -19.66 1.43 37.16
CA ASN A 6 -18.46 0.66 36.84
C ASN A 6 -18.86 -0.59 36.05
N PRO A 7 -18.17 -0.98 34.98
CA PRO A 7 -18.22 -2.36 34.51
C PRO A 7 -17.32 -3.22 35.40
N ARG A 8 -17.92 -4.25 36.02
CA ARG A 8 -17.19 -5.32 36.70
C ARG A 8 -16.42 -6.13 35.65
N VAL A 9 -15.10 -6.16 35.78
CA VAL A 9 -14.22 -7.11 35.13
C VAL A 9 -14.53 -8.50 35.69
N ILE A 10 -15.03 -9.41 34.85
CA ILE A 10 -15.10 -10.84 35.15
C ILE A 10 -13.77 -11.43 34.68
N ILE A 11 -12.86 -11.70 35.62
CA ILE A 11 -11.65 -12.47 35.37
C ILE A 11 -12.08 -13.95 35.31
N ALA A 12 -12.18 -14.50 34.10
CA ALA A 12 -12.26 -15.94 33.91
C ALA A 12 -10.85 -16.54 34.06
N THR A 13 -10.62 -17.23 35.17
CA THR A 13 -9.44 -18.07 35.37
C THR A 13 -9.57 -19.32 34.50
N PRO A 14 -8.59 -19.68 33.65
CA PRO A 14 -8.66 -20.96 32.96
C PRO A 14 -8.31 -22.10 33.92
N VAL A 15 -9.23 -23.06 33.99
CA VAL A 15 -9.06 -24.35 34.66
C VAL A 15 -7.97 -25.12 33.94
N ALA A 16 -6.90 -25.44 34.65
CA ALA A 16 -5.83 -26.32 34.18
C ALA A 16 -6.36 -27.75 34.00
N ALA A 17 -6.40 -28.23 32.76
CA ALA A 17 -6.56 -29.64 32.46
C ALA A 17 -5.21 -30.35 32.67
N VAL A 18 -5.18 -31.22 33.67
CA VAL A 18 -4.07 -32.12 33.97
C VAL A 18 -4.11 -33.27 32.96
N ALA A 19 -3.15 -33.30 32.03
CA ALA A 19 -2.79 -34.50 31.29
C ALA A 19 -1.58 -35.16 31.98
N VAL A 20 -1.80 -36.38 32.47
CA VAL A 20 -0.79 -37.25 33.07
C VAL A 20 0.07 -37.83 31.95
N VAL A 21 1.38 -37.56 31.95
CA VAL A 21 2.38 -38.35 31.22
C VAL A 21 3.59 -38.55 32.14
N GLY A 22 3.92 -39.82 32.39
CA GLY A 22 5.07 -40.23 33.20
C GLY A 22 6.41 -40.06 32.49
N PRO A 23 7.54 -40.16 33.22
CA PRO A 23 8.86 -39.90 32.68
C PRO A 23 9.33 -41.09 31.84
N MET A 24 9.65 -40.85 30.56
CA MET A 24 10.38 -41.79 29.73
C MET A 24 11.69 -41.15 29.28
N ALA A 25 12.75 -41.93 29.45
CA ALA A 25 14.14 -41.55 29.32
C ALA A 25 14.53 -41.14 27.89
N CYS A 26 15.56 -40.30 27.83
CA CYS A 26 16.23 -39.84 26.62
C CYS A 26 16.63 -41.00 25.71
N SER A 27 16.21 -40.94 24.44
CA SER A 27 16.92 -41.55 23.32
C SER A 27 17.11 -40.48 22.24
N GLU A 28 18.23 -40.62 21.55
CA GLU A 28 18.89 -39.64 20.70
C GLU A 28 18.06 -39.18 19.49
N ASN A 29 18.39 -37.96 19.07
CA ASN A 29 18.04 -37.27 17.83
C ASN A 29 17.70 -38.19 16.64
N GLU A 30 16.51 -38.01 16.07
CA GLU A 30 16.30 -38.24 14.64
C GLU A 30 16.12 -36.88 13.97
N ASP A 31 17.21 -36.40 13.38
CA ASP A 31 17.21 -35.28 12.43
C ASP A 31 16.27 -35.60 11.25
N PRO A 32 15.59 -34.59 10.67
CA PRO A 32 14.90 -34.78 9.40
C PRO A 32 15.90 -35.25 8.32
N PRO A 33 15.49 -36.09 7.35
CA PRO A 33 16.41 -36.67 6.39
C PRO A 33 17.11 -35.55 5.60
N PRO A 34 18.44 -35.56 5.48
CA PRO A 34 19.14 -34.51 4.75
C PRO A 34 18.73 -34.61 3.29
N SER A 35 18.02 -33.61 2.78
CA SER A 35 17.93 -33.38 1.35
C SER A 35 19.30 -32.88 0.89
N ASN A 36 20.24 -33.83 0.68
CA ASN A 36 21.54 -33.58 0.09
C ASN A 36 21.40 -33.26 -1.41
N SER A 37 20.69 -32.20 -1.76
CA SER A 37 20.82 -31.59 -3.09
C SER A 37 22.05 -30.69 -3.05
N ALA A 38 23.22 -31.31 -3.18
CA ALA A 38 24.44 -30.60 -3.54
C ALA A 38 24.26 -30.01 -4.95
N PHE A 39 24.69 -28.77 -5.17
CA PHE A 39 24.65 -28.13 -6.48
C PHE A 39 26.06 -27.98 -7.01
N ILE A 40 26.26 -28.27 -8.30
CA ILE A 40 27.54 -28.13 -8.97
C ILE A 40 27.33 -27.47 -10.34
N THR A 41 28.05 -26.38 -10.58
CA THR A 41 28.08 -25.67 -11.86
C THR A 41 29.45 -25.87 -12.50
N VAL A 42 29.47 -26.25 -13.78
CA VAL A 42 30.71 -26.48 -14.54
C VAL A 42 30.81 -25.47 -15.67
N GLU A 43 31.91 -24.76 -15.72
CA GLU A 43 32.27 -23.84 -16.79
C GLU A 43 33.56 -24.30 -17.47
N VAL A 44 33.62 -24.12 -18.79
CA VAL A 44 34.77 -24.51 -19.61
C VAL A 44 35.15 -23.33 -20.50
N SER A 45 36.42 -22.93 -20.48
CA SER A 45 36.94 -21.81 -21.26
C SER A 45 38.33 -22.10 -21.84
N PRO A 46 38.55 -21.92 -23.15
CA PRO A 46 37.55 -21.59 -24.17
C PRO A 46 36.60 -22.77 -24.45
N GLN A 47 35.39 -22.48 -24.94
CA GLN A 47 34.39 -23.52 -25.28
C GLN A 47 34.72 -24.27 -26.59
N ARG A 48 35.78 -23.87 -27.30
CA ARG A 48 36.31 -24.54 -28.49
C ARG A 48 37.84 -24.63 -28.39
N ILE A 49 38.41 -25.81 -28.66
CA ILE A 49 39.87 -26.01 -28.71
C ILE A 49 40.26 -26.83 -29.95
N VAL A 50 41.45 -26.53 -30.47
CA VAL A 50 42.08 -27.32 -31.55
C VAL A 50 42.62 -28.63 -30.96
N THR A 51 42.60 -29.71 -31.74
CA THR A 51 42.91 -31.07 -31.26
C THR A 51 44.38 -31.45 -31.42
N ASP A 52 45.28 -30.54 -31.05
CA ASP A 52 46.74 -30.61 -31.16
C ASP A 52 47.42 -30.75 -29.78
N GLY A 53 46.65 -31.06 -28.72
CA GLY A 53 47.12 -31.02 -27.34
C GLY A 53 46.79 -29.70 -26.62
N ARG A 54 46.08 -28.77 -27.28
CA ARG A 54 45.43 -27.66 -26.59
C ARG A 54 44.44 -28.19 -25.51
N THR A 55 44.16 -27.34 -24.53
CA THR A 55 43.57 -27.48 -23.22
C THR A 55 42.54 -26.37 -23.02
N ALA A 56 41.48 -26.66 -22.30
CA ALA A 56 40.54 -25.67 -21.79
C ALA A 56 40.54 -25.72 -20.26
N ASP A 57 40.38 -24.55 -19.64
CA ASP A 57 40.21 -24.42 -18.21
C ASP A 57 38.80 -24.87 -17.85
N ILE A 58 38.70 -25.78 -16.88
CA ILE A 58 37.45 -26.21 -16.29
C ILE A 58 37.36 -25.56 -14.90
N THR A 59 36.32 -24.76 -14.68
CA THR A 59 35.98 -24.25 -13.35
C THR A 59 34.73 -24.94 -12.84
N VAL A 60 34.79 -25.40 -11.60
CA VAL A 60 33.65 -25.93 -10.86
C VAL A 60 33.34 -25.02 -9.68
N ILE A 61 32.06 -24.70 -9.52
CA ILE A 61 31.53 -24.09 -8.30
C ILE A 61 30.54 -25.08 -7.68
N ALA A 62 30.78 -25.42 -6.42
CA ALA A 62 30.02 -26.36 -5.62
C ALA A 62 29.38 -25.63 -4.42
N THR A 63 28.07 -25.77 -4.24
CA THR A 63 27.32 -25.17 -3.13
C THR A 63 26.44 -26.20 -2.45
N GLU A 64 26.34 -26.11 -1.13
CA GLU A 64 25.41 -26.91 -0.34
C GLU A 64 23.98 -26.35 -0.43
N ALA A 65 22.99 -27.15 -0.01
CA ALA A 65 21.57 -26.79 -0.13
C ALA A 65 21.17 -25.54 0.68
N ASP A 66 21.98 -25.13 1.66
CA ASP A 66 21.81 -23.93 2.48
C ASP A 66 22.57 -22.71 1.93
N GLY A 67 23.16 -22.81 0.74
CA GLY A 67 23.90 -21.73 0.09
C GLY A 67 25.35 -21.57 0.55
N LYS A 68 25.84 -22.41 1.47
CA LYS A 68 27.25 -22.41 1.86
C LYS A 68 28.14 -22.97 0.75
N LEU A 69 29.37 -22.47 0.70
CA LEU A 69 30.40 -22.94 -0.22
C LEU A 69 30.77 -24.39 0.09
N GLY A 70 30.82 -25.23 -0.93
CA GLY A 70 31.08 -26.66 -0.79
C GLY A 70 32.52 -26.98 -0.35
N GLU A 71 32.67 -27.97 0.52
CA GLU A 71 33.95 -28.55 0.91
C GLU A 71 34.12 -30.00 0.41
N GLY A 72 35.35 -30.50 0.39
CA GLY A 72 35.67 -31.87 -0.05
C GLY A 72 36.33 -31.92 -1.43
N THR A 73 36.16 -33.01 -2.16
CA THR A 73 36.86 -33.24 -3.45
C THR A 73 35.88 -33.35 -4.61
N VAL A 74 36.19 -32.70 -5.72
CA VAL A 74 35.50 -32.83 -7.01
C VAL A 74 36.28 -33.83 -7.86
N THR A 75 35.57 -34.76 -8.48
CA THR A 75 36.14 -35.70 -9.45
C THR A 75 35.71 -35.31 -10.85
N PHE A 76 36.66 -35.20 -11.78
CA PHE A 76 36.40 -34.88 -13.18
C PHE A 76 36.46 -36.14 -14.03
N ASN A 77 35.60 -36.21 -15.04
CA ASN A 77 35.59 -37.30 -16.01
C ASN A 77 35.25 -36.78 -17.40
N ALA A 78 36.07 -37.16 -18.38
CA ALA A 78 35.83 -36.91 -19.80
C ALA A 78 35.79 -38.24 -20.56
N THR A 79 34.91 -38.35 -21.56
CA THR A 79 34.75 -39.60 -22.33
C THR A 79 35.87 -39.80 -23.37
N VAL A 80 36.53 -38.71 -23.74
CA VAL A 80 37.62 -38.60 -24.70
C VAL A 80 38.52 -37.46 -24.20
N GLY A 81 39.85 -37.56 -24.34
CA GLY A 81 40.79 -36.58 -23.80
C GLY A 81 41.17 -36.81 -22.33
N VAL A 82 42.06 -35.98 -21.79
CA VAL A 82 42.60 -36.10 -20.43
C VAL A 82 42.21 -34.87 -19.62
N VAL A 83 41.78 -35.07 -18.36
CA VAL A 83 41.59 -33.99 -17.39
C VAL A 83 42.65 -34.09 -16.30
N GLU A 84 43.43 -33.02 -16.11
CA GLU A 84 44.48 -32.96 -15.09
C GLU A 84 44.33 -31.71 -14.20
N PRO A 85 44.29 -31.85 -12.86
CA PRO A 85 44.16 -33.12 -12.12
C PRO A 85 42.74 -33.72 -12.28
N ALA A 86 42.63 -35.05 -12.31
CA ALA A 86 41.33 -35.73 -12.36
C ALA A 86 40.51 -35.62 -11.04
N THR A 87 41.16 -35.22 -9.95
CA THR A 87 40.51 -34.98 -8.65
C THR A 87 41.13 -33.76 -7.99
N VAL A 88 40.29 -32.82 -7.56
CA VAL A 88 40.71 -31.54 -6.99
C VAL A 88 39.93 -31.26 -5.70
N THR A 89 40.63 -30.88 -4.63
CA THR A 89 39.99 -30.45 -3.38
C THR A 89 39.41 -29.04 -3.57
N LEU A 90 38.15 -28.85 -3.17
CA LEU A 90 37.49 -27.55 -3.19
C LEU A 90 38.18 -26.58 -2.23
N ALA A 91 38.47 -25.39 -2.72
CA ALA A 91 38.87 -24.24 -1.92
C ALA A 91 37.76 -23.19 -2.05
N ASN A 92 37.09 -22.86 -0.93
CA ASN A 92 35.94 -21.95 -0.88
C ASN A 92 34.86 -22.28 -1.93
N GLY A 93 34.45 -23.55 -2.01
CA GLY A 93 33.41 -23.98 -2.96
C GLY A 93 33.84 -24.02 -4.41
N ARG A 94 35.12 -23.78 -4.74
CA ARG A 94 35.63 -23.76 -6.11
C ARG A 94 36.73 -24.79 -6.35
N ALA A 95 36.74 -25.43 -7.52
CA ALA A 95 37.82 -26.29 -7.99
C ALA A 95 38.14 -26.00 -9.47
N THR A 96 39.42 -26.08 -9.85
CA THR A 96 39.88 -25.87 -11.23
C THR A 96 40.71 -27.05 -11.73
N ALA A 97 40.51 -27.43 -12.99
CA ALA A 97 41.27 -28.46 -13.69
C ALA A 97 41.44 -28.08 -15.16
N TYR A 98 42.31 -28.78 -15.89
CA TYR A 98 42.56 -28.54 -17.31
C TYR A 98 42.14 -29.75 -18.12
N TYR A 99 41.47 -29.56 -19.25
CA TYR A 99 41.11 -30.63 -20.17
C TYR A 99 41.86 -30.51 -21.48
N SER A 100 42.54 -31.55 -21.96
CA SER A 100 43.22 -31.60 -23.27
C SER A 100 42.80 -32.80 -24.12
N CYS A 101 42.99 -32.70 -25.44
CA CYS A 101 42.72 -33.80 -26.37
C CYS A 101 43.62 -33.69 -27.61
N ASN A 102 44.41 -34.72 -27.90
CA ASN A 102 45.29 -34.78 -29.07
C ASN A 102 44.76 -35.83 -30.08
N LEU A 103 44.46 -35.40 -31.31
CA LEU A 103 43.94 -36.27 -32.37
C LEU A 103 44.95 -37.32 -32.84
N GLU A 104 46.25 -37.05 -32.75
CA GLU A 104 47.29 -38.01 -33.11
C GLU A 104 47.40 -39.17 -32.10
N GLU A 105 47.02 -38.91 -30.85
CA GLU A 105 47.04 -39.88 -29.75
C GLU A 105 45.69 -40.59 -29.58
N ASP A 106 44.58 -39.90 -29.80
CA ASP A 106 43.24 -40.47 -29.79
C ASP A 106 42.40 -39.95 -30.98
N SER A 107 42.14 -40.85 -31.94
CA SER A 107 41.31 -40.60 -33.13
C SER A 107 39.87 -40.12 -32.83
N LYS A 108 39.43 -40.18 -31.57
CA LYS A 108 38.13 -39.69 -31.09
C LYS A 108 38.14 -38.21 -30.70
N CYS A 109 39.29 -37.55 -30.60
CA CYS A 109 39.42 -36.12 -30.30
C CYS A 109 38.90 -35.25 -31.46
N LYS A 110 37.59 -35.25 -31.70
CA LYS A 110 36.91 -34.43 -32.73
C LYS A 110 35.45 -34.19 -32.36
N GLY A 111 34.90 -33.07 -32.82
CA GLY A 111 33.52 -32.70 -32.59
C GLY A 111 33.21 -32.34 -31.12
N PRO A 112 31.93 -32.21 -30.76
CA PRO A 112 31.53 -31.82 -29.41
C PRO A 112 31.78 -32.96 -28.41
N GLN A 113 32.51 -32.68 -27.33
CA GLN A 113 32.78 -33.58 -26.21
C GLN A 113 32.20 -33.02 -24.91
N ARG A 114 31.77 -33.91 -24.01
CA ARG A 114 31.25 -33.51 -22.68
C ARG A 114 32.28 -33.77 -21.60
N ILE A 115 32.52 -32.76 -20.78
CA ILE A 115 33.33 -32.84 -19.56
C ILE A 115 32.37 -32.85 -18.38
N ASN A 116 32.48 -33.85 -17.52
CA ASN A 116 31.66 -34.01 -16.32
C ASN A 116 32.49 -33.74 -15.06
N ALA A 117 31.85 -33.20 -14.04
CA ALA A 117 32.37 -33.09 -12.69
C ALA A 117 31.33 -33.65 -11.71
N GLU A 118 31.81 -34.38 -10.70
CA GLU A 118 30.98 -34.97 -9.65
C GLU A 118 31.47 -34.53 -8.27
N TRP A 119 30.53 -34.12 -7.42
CA TRP A 119 30.78 -33.76 -6.03
C TRP A 119 29.58 -34.13 -5.16
N LYS A 120 29.82 -34.92 -4.09
CA LYS A 120 28.78 -35.42 -3.15
C LYS A 120 27.53 -35.99 -3.84
N GLY A 121 27.70 -36.68 -4.97
CA GLY A 121 26.61 -37.28 -5.77
C GLY A 121 25.90 -36.33 -6.73
N ALA A 122 26.21 -35.02 -6.72
CA ALA A 122 25.77 -34.07 -7.73
C ALA A 122 26.70 -34.13 -8.95
N VAL A 123 26.12 -34.23 -10.15
CA VAL A 123 26.87 -34.32 -11.41
C VAL A 123 26.52 -33.14 -12.31
N GLY A 124 27.54 -32.33 -12.63
CA GLY A 124 27.46 -31.24 -13.60
C GLY A 124 28.31 -31.55 -14.83
N GLY A 125 28.05 -30.90 -15.96
CA GLY A 125 28.93 -31.05 -17.11
C GLY A 125 28.66 -30.03 -18.21
N LYS A 126 29.72 -29.69 -18.94
CA LYS A 126 29.71 -28.69 -20.00
C LYS A 126 30.22 -29.32 -21.31
N MET A 127 29.71 -28.81 -22.43
CA MET A 127 30.19 -29.20 -23.75
C MET A 127 31.40 -28.34 -24.14
N ILE A 128 32.37 -28.98 -24.78
CA ILE A 128 33.50 -28.33 -25.47
C ILE A 128 33.55 -28.83 -26.90
N GLU A 129 33.83 -27.96 -27.86
CA GLU A 129 33.99 -28.35 -29.26
C GLU A 129 35.45 -28.57 -29.63
N LEU A 130 35.75 -29.75 -30.14
CA LEU A 130 37.07 -30.14 -30.62
C LEU A 130 37.15 -29.97 -32.14
N ILE A 131 38.01 -29.08 -32.62
CA ILE A 131 38.16 -28.76 -34.05
C ILE A 131 39.54 -29.16 -34.59
N THR A 132 39.56 -29.64 -35.85
CA THR A 132 40.80 -29.98 -36.58
C THR A 132 41.20 -28.81 -37.48
N GLU A 133 42.48 -28.51 -37.60
CA GLU A 133 43.08 -27.25 -38.11
C GLU A 133 42.65 -26.77 -39.53
N ASN A 134 41.86 -27.53 -40.29
CA ASN A 134 41.39 -27.16 -41.65
C ASN A 134 39.93 -26.61 -41.72
N GLN A 135 39.42 -25.98 -40.67
CA GLN A 135 38.11 -25.31 -40.69
C GLN A 135 38.15 -23.98 -39.92
N GLY A 136 38.79 -22.96 -40.48
CA GLY A 136 38.92 -21.68 -39.79
C GLY A 136 39.35 -20.47 -40.63
N ALA A 137 38.88 -20.31 -41.88
CA ALA A 137 38.60 -19.01 -42.51
C ALA A 137 38.12 -19.20 -43.96
N ASP A 138 36.84 -18.94 -44.23
CA ASP A 138 36.41 -18.43 -45.53
C ASP A 138 35.14 -17.57 -45.37
N GLY A 139 35.10 -16.43 -46.05
CA GLY A 139 34.02 -15.46 -45.96
C GLY A 139 34.40 -13.99 -46.21
N GLY A 140 35.27 -13.72 -47.19
CA GLY A 140 35.53 -12.38 -47.71
C GLY A 140 35.26 -12.31 -49.22
N VAL A 141 34.42 -11.36 -49.63
CA VAL A 141 33.79 -11.23 -50.96
C VAL A 141 34.80 -10.84 -52.07
N GLU A 142 34.68 -11.46 -53.24
CA GLU A 142 35.36 -11.18 -54.55
C GLU A 142 34.79 -9.92 -55.28
N PRO A 143 35.27 -9.46 -56.48
CA PRO A 143 36.54 -9.71 -57.22
C PRO A 143 37.13 -8.46 -57.97
N ASP A 144 38.08 -8.75 -58.89
CA ASP A 144 38.50 -8.05 -60.13
C ASP A 144 39.77 -7.16 -60.00
N ALA A 145 40.83 -7.23 -60.82
CA ALA A 145 41.20 -7.93 -62.06
C ALA A 145 42.77 -8.01 -62.03
N GLY A 146 43.51 -8.96 -62.62
CA GLY A 146 43.59 -9.31 -64.04
C GLY A 146 45.07 -9.21 -64.52
N LEU A 147 45.49 -10.22 -65.30
CA LEU A 147 46.61 -10.28 -66.27
C LEU A 147 48.03 -10.69 -65.81
N GLU A 148 48.31 -11.99 -66.07
CA GLU A 148 49.37 -12.57 -66.94
C GLU A 148 50.88 -12.29 -66.72
N PRO A 149 51.75 -13.23 -67.16
CA PRO A 149 53.04 -13.55 -66.56
C PRO A 149 54.23 -13.05 -67.39
N ASP A 150 55.44 -13.08 -66.84
CA ASP A 150 56.59 -13.51 -67.66
C ASP A 150 57.76 -14.06 -66.86
N ALA A 151 58.42 -15.01 -67.49
CA ALA A 151 59.59 -15.73 -67.03
C ALA A 151 60.87 -14.88 -67.16
N GLY A 152 61.85 -15.14 -66.29
CA GLY A 152 63.19 -14.59 -66.42
C GLY A 152 64.19 -15.35 -65.55
N GLU A 153 64.96 -16.21 -66.20
CA GLU A 153 66.03 -17.02 -65.63
C GLU A 153 67.34 -16.21 -65.52
N VAL A 154 68.22 -16.67 -64.61
CA VAL A 154 69.67 -16.45 -64.43
C VAL A 154 70.19 -15.07 -63.98
N ASP A 155 70.83 -15.04 -62.80
CA ASP A 155 72.26 -14.74 -62.72
C ASP A 155 72.89 -15.31 -61.43
N ALA A 156 74.10 -15.83 -61.55
CA ALA A 156 74.89 -16.40 -60.48
C ALA A 156 75.65 -15.29 -59.75
N GLY A 157 75.40 -15.16 -58.45
CA GLY A 157 76.13 -14.26 -57.57
C GLY A 157 76.35 -14.91 -56.21
N GLU A 158 77.48 -15.59 -56.06
CA GLU A 158 78.02 -16.00 -54.77
C GLU A 158 78.42 -14.73 -54.00
N VAL A 159 77.64 -14.39 -52.98
CA VAL A 159 78.06 -13.49 -51.89
C VAL A 159 77.74 -14.16 -50.56
N ASP A 160 78.84 -14.44 -49.86
CA ASP A 160 79.02 -14.60 -48.42
C ASP A 160 77.81 -14.13 -47.58
N ALA A 161 76.91 -15.07 -47.25
CA ALA A 161 75.86 -14.86 -46.26
C ALA A 161 76.41 -15.22 -44.89
N GLY A 162 76.88 -14.19 -44.18
CA GLY A 162 76.91 -14.23 -42.72
C GLY A 162 75.53 -14.65 -42.22
N ILE A 163 75.54 -15.63 -41.32
CA ILE A 163 74.37 -16.07 -40.56
C ILE A 163 73.72 -14.82 -39.93
N PRO A 164 72.47 -14.45 -40.25
CA PRO A 164 71.76 -13.55 -39.38
C PRO A 164 71.49 -14.34 -38.10
N VAL A 165 72.04 -13.86 -37.00
CA VAL A 165 71.48 -14.18 -35.68
C VAL A 165 70.09 -13.57 -35.72
N GLU A 166 69.06 -14.38 -35.95
CA GLU A 166 67.69 -13.98 -35.60
C GLU A 166 67.73 -13.70 -34.11
N LEU A 167 67.74 -12.42 -33.74
CA LEU A 167 67.41 -12.02 -32.39
C LEU A 167 65.98 -12.49 -32.18
N LEU A 168 65.77 -13.39 -31.23
CA LEU A 168 64.44 -13.80 -30.80
C LEU A 168 63.78 -12.58 -30.16
N GLU A 169 63.13 -11.77 -30.98
CA GLU A 169 62.34 -10.65 -30.47
C GLU A 169 61.15 -11.28 -29.72
N ARG A 170 60.91 -10.82 -28.49
CA ARG A 170 59.70 -11.16 -27.72
C ARG A 170 58.97 -9.87 -27.39
N ASN A 171 57.66 -9.96 -27.22
CA ASN A 171 56.82 -8.84 -26.83
C ASN A 171 56.00 -9.21 -25.59
N LEU A 172 55.89 -8.25 -24.67
CA LEU A 172 55.11 -8.38 -23.45
C LEU A 172 54.01 -7.31 -23.49
N THR A 173 52.76 -7.71 -23.29
CA THR A 173 51.63 -6.79 -23.07
C THR A 173 51.04 -6.99 -21.68
N LEU A 174 50.45 -5.92 -21.14
CA LEU A 174 49.84 -5.91 -19.82
C LEU A 174 48.51 -5.18 -19.87
N GLU A 175 47.43 -5.87 -19.53
CA GLU A 175 46.06 -5.35 -19.56
C GLU A 175 45.35 -5.61 -18.23
N ALA A 176 44.34 -4.80 -17.92
CA ALA A 176 43.46 -5.01 -16.79
C ALA A 176 41.99 -5.05 -17.21
N SER A 177 41.19 -5.79 -16.44
CA SER A 177 39.73 -5.84 -16.65
C SER A 177 39.04 -4.50 -16.40
N ARG A 178 39.60 -3.68 -15.51
CA ARG A 178 39.15 -2.32 -15.15
C ARG A 178 40.37 -1.49 -14.75
N ASP A 179 40.25 -0.18 -14.81
CA ASP A 179 41.32 0.77 -14.45
C ASP A 179 41.30 1.20 -12.97
N ARG A 180 40.37 0.67 -12.17
CA ARG A 180 40.16 1.08 -10.78
C ARG A 180 39.74 -0.08 -9.87
N ILE A 181 40.09 0.04 -8.59
CA ILE A 181 39.63 -0.82 -7.49
C ILE A 181 38.96 0.07 -6.45
N PHE A 182 37.82 -0.37 -5.91
CA PHE A 182 37.19 0.33 -4.81
C PHE A 182 37.70 -0.16 -3.45
N PHE A 183 38.14 0.79 -2.62
CA PHE A 183 38.73 0.54 -1.30
C PHE A 183 37.69 -0.02 -0.31
N GLU A 184 38.11 -0.95 0.57
CA GLU A 184 37.33 -1.54 1.68
C GLU A 184 36.04 -2.31 1.33
N VAL A 185 35.78 -2.55 0.05
CA VAL A 185 34.59 -3.32 -0.41
C VAL A 185 34.93 -4.72 -0.92
N GLY A 186 36.19 -5.18 -0.74
CA GLY A 186 36.66 -6.48 -1.24
C GLY A 186 36.74 -6.55 -2.78
N ASP A 187 36.83 -5.39 -3.44
CA ASP A 187 36.92 -5.31 -4.90
C ASP A 187 38.31 -5.74 -5.41
N SER A 188 38.37 -6.22 -6.66
CA SER A 188 39.61 -6.64 -7.29
C SER A 188 39.58 -6.52 -8.81
N VAL A 189 40.76 -6.36 -9.41
CA VAL A 189 40.92 -6.24 -10.85
C VAL A 189 41.76 -7.40 -11.37
N GLU A 190 41.29 -8.06 -12.44
CA GLU A 190 42.07 -9.09 -13.15
C GLU A 190 43.15 -8.38 -13.98
N ILE A 191 44.39 -8.80 -13.79
CA ILE A 191 45.59 -8.36 -14.52
C ILE A 191 46.02 -9.51 -15.43
N VAL A 192 46.21 -9.21 -16.71
CA VAL A 192 46.57 -10.18 -17.75
C VAL A 192 47.86 -9.72 -18.41
N ALA A 193 48.94 -10.46 -18.18
CA ALA A 193 50.20 -10.30 -18.89
C ALA A 193 50.28 -11.33 -20.02
N THR A 194 50.56 -10.89 -21.25
CA THR A 194 50.67 -11.78 -22.41
C THR A 194 52.06 -11.66 -23.02
N LEU A 195 52.75 -12.79 -23.16
CA LEU A 195 54.06 -12.90 -23.78
C LEU A 195 53.95 -13.56 -25.15
N THR A 196 54.45 -12.89 -26.18
CA THR A 196 54.53 -13.41 -27.55
C THR A 196 55.96 -13.34 -28.09
N ASP A 197 56.26 -14.13 -29.12
CA ASP A 197 57.48 -13.96 -29.92
C ASP A 197 57.31 -12.79 -30.93
N GLY A 198 58.34 -12.56 -31.74
CA GLY A 198 58.41 -11.48 -32.73
C GLY A 198 57.43 -11.66 -33.89
N ASP A 199 56.93 -12.88 -34.09
CA ASP A 199 55.89 -13.22 -35.06
C ASP A 199 54.47 -13.14 -34.44
N GLY A 200 54.36 -12.85 -33.14
CA GLY A 200 53.10 -12.73 -32.41
C GLY A 200 52.55 -14.06 -31.88
N ASN A 201 53.31 -15.15 -31.93
CA ASN A 201 52.89 -16.43 -31.37
C ASN A 201 53.06 -16.45 -29.84
N PRO A 202 52.19 -17.15 -29.10
CA PRO A 202 52.24 -17.21 -27.65
C PRO A 202 53.47 -17.97 -27.13
N VAL A 203 54.17 -17.39 -26.14
CA VAL A 203 55.35 -18.00 -25.51
C VAL A 203 54.98 -18.58 -24.15
N ALA A 204 54.92 -19.91 -24.08
CA ALA A 204 54.44 -20.66 -22.93
C ALA A 204 55.52 -20.99 -21.89
N ASN A 205 55.08 -21.27 -20.66
CA ASN A 205 55.89 -21.77 -19.54
C ASN A 205 57.04 -20.84 -19.08
N MET A 206 56.99 -19.57 -19.51
CA MET A 206 57.96 -18.55 -19.15
C MET A 206 57.53 -17.79 -17.90
N ASP A 207 58.50 -17.42 -17.07
CA ASP A 207 58.24 -16.65 -15.86
C ASP A 207 58.00 -15.17 -16.22
N VAL A 208 56.88 -14.63 -15.72
CA VAL A 208 56.55 -13.21 -15.72
C VAL A 208 56.44 -12.77 -14.27
N GLU A 209 57.30 -11.86 -13.85
CA GLU A 209 57.23 -11.23 -12.53
C GLU A 209 56.27 -10.04 -12.60
N LEU A 210 55.23 -10.08 -11.77
CA LEU A 210 54.35 -8.95 -11.53
C LEU A 210 54.73 -8.29 -10.22
N THR A 211 54.92 -6.98 -10.20
CA THR A 211 55.10 -6.18 -8.99
C THR A 211 54.07 -5.07 -8.93
N THR A 212 53.69 -4.63 -7.73
CA THR A 212 52.82 -3.48 -7.54
C THR A 212 53.37 -2.51 -6.50
N THR A 213 53.22 -1.20 -6.74
CA THR A 213 53.58 -0.16 -5.76
C THR A 213 52.53 0.03 -4.67
N LEU A 214 51.28 -0.42 -4.90
CA LEU A 214 50.16 -0.27 -3.98
C LEU A 214 49.17 -1.43 -4.16
N GLY A 215 48.57 -1.90 -3.07
CA GLY A 215 47.74 -3.10 -3.08
C GLY A 215 48.59 -4.38 -3.05
N GLY A 216 47.98 -5.50 -3.41
CA GLY A 216 48.65 -6.79 -3.45
C GLY A 216 48.14 -7.67 -4.59
N LEU A 217 49.06 -8.41 -5.20
CA LEU A 217 48.83 -9.32 -6.30
C LEU A 217 48.60 -10.74 -5.77
N SER A 218 47.65 -11.44 -6.35
CA SER A 218 47.33 -12.83 -6.00
C SER A 218 47.06 -13.66 -7.25
N LYS A 219 47.39 -14.95 -7.22
CA LYS A 219 47.17 -15.86 -8.36
C LYS A 219 45.70 -16.26 -8.48
N THR A 220 45.00 -16.31 -7.35
CA THR A 220 43.58 -16.65 -7.27
C THR A 220 42.89 -15.64 -6.37
N THR A 221 41.57 -15.70 -6.29
CA THR A 221 40.80 -14.85 -5.36
C THR A 221 40.93 -15.28 -3.90
N VAL A 222 41.80 -16.23 -3.59
CA VAL A 222 41.88 -16.92 -2.30
C VAL A 222 43.29 -16.94 -1.71
N ASP A 223 44.32 -16.73 -2.51
CA ASP A 223 45.69 -16.69 -2.03
C ASP A 223 46.01 -15.33 -1.38
N ALA A 224 46.94 -15.34 -0.43
CA ALA A 224 47.41 -14.12 0.21
C ALA A 224 48.03 -13.16 -0.82
N ALA A 225 47.57 -11.91 -0.81
CA ALA A 225 48.05 -10.87 -1.71
C ALA A 225 49.47 -10.42 -1.33
N ALA A 226 50.36 -10.32 -2.32
CA ALA A 226 51.76 -9.93 -2.13
C ALA A 226 52.16 -8.80 -3.08
N ALA A 227 53.15 -7.99 -2.70
CA ALA A 227 53.62 -6.88 -3.54
C ALA A 227 54.38 -7.34 -4.81
N SER A 228 54.86 -8.59 -4.84
CA SER A 228 55.45 -9.25 -6.01
C SER A 228 54.89 -10.67 -6.14
N LEU A 229 54.62 -11.09 -7.37
CA LEU A 229 54.09 -12.40 -7.73
C LEU A 229 54.68 -12.85 -9.07
N THR A 230 55.41 -13.96 -9.08
CA THR A 230 55.90 -14.58 -10.32
C THR A 230 54.93 -15.66 -10.79
N LEU A 231 54.54 -15.59 -12.06
CA LEU A 231 53.63 -16.53 -12.70
C LEU A 231 54.24 -17.10 -13.97
N LYS A 232 53.93 -18.35 -14.27
CA LYS A 232 54.26 -18.95 -15.56
C LYS A 232 53.17 -18.65 -16.57
N THR A 233 53.57 -18.25 -17.78
CA THR A 233 52.65 -18.16 -18.91
C THR A 233 52.07 -19.53 -19.21
N ASN A 234 50.76 -19.60 -19.44
CA ASN A 234 50.14 -20.82 -19.94
C ASN A 234 50.49 -21.02 -21.43
N ARG A 235 49.97 -22.06 -22.07
CA ARG A 235 50.24 -22.31 -23.50
C ARG A 235 49.72 -21.24 -24.48
N TYR A 236 48.95 -20.28 -24.00
CA TYR A 236 48.52 -19.11 -24.76
C TYR A 236 49.40 -17.89 -24.48
N GLY A 237 50.54 -18.06 -23.81
CA GLY A 237 51.43 -16.95 -23.47
C GLY A 237 50.91 -16.09 -22.32
N VAL A 238 49.83 -16.50 -21.65
CA VAL A 238 49.12 -15.66 -20.67
C VAL A 238 49.49 -16.01 -19.24
N ALA A 239 49.84 -15.01 -18.44
CA ALA A 239 49.93 -15.06 -16.99
C ALA A 239 48.84 -14.16 -16.38
N LYS A 240 47.99 -14.73 -15.50
CA LYS A 240 46.85 -14.03 -14.88
C LYS A 240 47.03 -13.86 -13.38
N ALA A 241 46.77 -12.65 -12.89
CA ALA A 241 46.73 -12.34 -11.46
C ALA A 241 45.50 -11.47 -11.14
N PHE A 242 45.21 -11.31 -9.86
CA PHE A 242 44.25 -10.36 -9.33
C PHE A 242 44.98 -9.32 -8.48
N LEU A 243 44.68 -8.04 -8.69
CA LEU A 243 45.11 -6.96 -7.81
C LEU A 243 44.00 -6.65 -6.80
N TYR A 244 44.36 -6.63 -5.51
CA TYR A 244 43.52 -6.27 -4.38
C TYR A 244 44.02 -4.98 -3.72
N GLU A 245 43.12 -4.26 -3.05
CA GLU A 245 43.52 -3.25 -2.09
C GLU A 245 44.10 -3.90 -0.82
N THR A 246 45.02 -3.22 -0.13
CA THR A 246 45.67 -3.71 1.10
C THR A 246 45.71 -2.65 2.20
N GLY A 247 44.67 -1.85 2.33
CA GLY A 247 44.54 -0.82 3.38
C GLY A 247 45.01 0.58 2.98
N ALA A 248 45.21 0.88 1.69
CA ALA A 248 45.59 2.22 1.23
C ALA A 248 44.98 2.60 -0.12
N ILE A 249 44.50 3.86 -0.19
CA ILE A 249 44.00 4.53 -1.40
C ILE A 249 45.17 5.19 -2.14
N GLY A 250 45.13 5.17 -3.48
CA GLY A 250 46.14 5.81 -4.32
C GLY A 250 46.29 5.13 -5.67
N ARG A 251 47.30 5.56 -6.43
CA ARG A 251 47.61 4.97 -7.74
C ARG A 251 48.58 3.81 -7.57
N ALA A 252 48.15 2.60 -7.94
CA ALA A 252 48.99 1.42 -8.06
C ALA A 252 49.66 1.42 -9.44
N PHE A 253 50.98 1.26 -9.48
CA PHE A 253 51.73 0.93 -10.69
C PHE A 253 52.00 -0.56 -10.65
N VAL A 254 51.34 -1.30 -11.55
CA VAL A 254 51.56 -2.74 -11.74
C VAL A 254 52.58 -2.89 -12.86
N THR A 255 53.74 -3.45 -12.52
CA THR A 255 54.81 -3.71 -13.49
C THR A 255 54.87 -5.19 -13.78
N ALA A 256 54.76 -5.56 -15.05
CA ALA A 256 55.07 -6.91 -15.54
C ALA A 256 56.46 -6.91 -16.16
N ARG A 257 57.32 -7.82 -15.71
CA ARG A 257 58.68 -7.97 -16.22
C ARG A 257 58.97 -9.41 -16.59
N HIS A 258 59.58 -9.61 -17.74
CA HIS A 258 60.07 -10.90 -18.20
C HIS A 258 61.57 -10.77 -18.50
N ILE A 259 62.38 -11.60 -17.84
CA ILE A 259 63.83 -11.67 -18.05
C ILE A 259 64.15 -13.08 -18.55
N ASP A 260 64.85 -13.16 -19.68
CA ASP A 260 65.44 -14.38 -20.20
C ASP A 260 66.96 -14.15 -20.30
N GLU A 261 67.71 -14.66 -19.31
CA GLU A 261 69.17 -14.48 -19.24
C GLU A 261 69.91 -15.24 -20.35
N GLU A 262 69.31 -16.31 -20.89
CA GLU A 262 69.92 -17.10 -21.97
C GLU A 262 69.79 -16.41 -23.32
N GLU A 263 68.68 -15.68 -23.54
CA GLU A 263 68.40 -14.95 -24.77
C GLU A 263 68.70 -13.43 -24.69
N GLU A 264 69.24 -12.96 -23.56
CA GLU A 264 69.49 -11.53 -23.26
C GLU A 264 68.24 -10.64 -23.42
N ILE A 265 67.06 -11.16 -23.06
CA ILE A 265 65.77 -10.45 -23.15
C ILE A 265 65.39 -9.86 -21.79
N ASP A 266 65.01 -8.58 -21.76
CA ASP A 266 64.45 -7.89 -20.59
C ASP A 266 63.30 -7.00 -21.03
N LEU A 267 62.07 -7.49 -20.86
CA LEU A 267 60.84 -6.79 -21.24
C LEU A 267 60.13 -6.29 -20.00
N GLU A 268 59.66 -5.04 -20.04
CA GLU A 268 58.93 -4.41 -18.95
C GLU A 268 57.69 -3.67 -19.48
N GLN A 269 56.55 -3.88 -18.84
CA GLN A 269 55.33 -3.13 -19.07
C GLN A 269 54.76 -2.61 -17.76
N ILE A 270 54.18 -1.42 -17.80
CA ILE A 270 53.60 -0.77 -16.62
C ILE A 270 52.15 -0.41 -16.91
N LEU A 271 51.27 -0.79 -15.99
CA LEU A 271 49.86 -0.45 -15.99
C LEU A 271 49.52 0.32 -14.71
N THR A 272 48.65 1.33 -14.82
CA THR A 272 48.18 2.09 -13.66
C THR A 272 46.76 1.71 -13.30
N ILE A 273 46.54 1.38 -12.03
CA ILE A 273 45.21 1.11 -11.45
C ILE A 273 44.99 2.08 -10.30
N ASP A 274 43.90 2.85 -10.33
CA ASP A 274 43.57 3.74 -9.21
C ASP A 274 42.75 3.00 -8.15
N ILE A 275 43.30 2.84 -6.95
CA ILE A 275 42.56 2.39 -5.77
C ILE A 275 41.88 3.61 -5.16
N VAL A 276 40.55 3.66 -5.21
CA VAL A 276 39.76 4.82 -4.79
C VAL A 276 38.72 4.46 -3.74
N GLY A 277 38.52 5.33 -2.77
CA GLY A 277 37.44 5.20 -1.81
C GLY A 277 36.08 5.53 -2.43
N VAL A 278 35.06 4.74 -2.08
CA VAL A 278 33.68 5.14 -2.27
C VAL A 278 33.40 6.30 -1.31
N ARG A 279 32.86 7.40 -1.81
CA ARG A 279 32.66 8.60 -1.00
C ARG A 279 31.26 8.68 -0.44
N GLN A 280 30.28 8.40 -1.27
CA GLN A 280 28.89 8.67 -0.94
C GLN A 280 27.96 7.77 -1.74
N ILE A 281 26.91 7.33 -1.06
CA ILE A 281 25.67 6.87 -1.69
C ILE A 281 24.57 7.88 -1.37
N SER A 282 23.69 8.16 -2.33
CA SER A 282 22.55 9.05 -2.14
C SER A 282 21.30 8.49 -2.81
N TRP A 283 20.14 8.79 -2.23
CA TRP A 283 18.85 8.48 -2.86
C TRP A 283 18.64 9.37 -4.09
N VAL A 284 18.09 8.80 -5.17
CA VAL A 284 17.79 9.48 -6.43
C VAL A 284 16.29 9.61 -6.65
N SER A 285 15.56 8.49 -6.56
CA SER A 285 14.12 8.46 -6.83
C SER A 285 13.44 7.26 -6.18
N THR A 286 12.12 7.39 -6.01
CA THR A 286 11.21 6.31 -5.64
C THR A 286 10.04 6.38 -6.61
N SER A 287 9.80 5.31 -7.36
CA SER A 287 8.70 5.26 -8.32
C SER A 287 7.83 4.01 -8.14
N CYS A 288 6.54 4.16 -8.37
CA CYS A 288 5.56 3.09 -8.40
C CYS A 288 4.91 3.12 -9.78
N ASN A 289 4.91 1.99 -10.49
CA ASN A 289 4.37 1.91 -11.87
C ASN A 289 4.93 3.00 -12.82
N GLY A 290 6.20 3.38 -12.64
CA GLY A 290 6.90 4.36 -13.48
C GLY A 290 6.63 5.83 -13.15
N SER A 291 5.91 6.16 -12.07
CA SER A 291 5.69 7.53 -11.59
C SER A 291 6.17 7.71 -10.16
N ASP A 292 6.59 8.93 -9.79
CA ASP A 292 7.01 9.23 -8.43
C ASP A 292 5.92 8.89 -7.40
N CYS A 293 6.31 8.19 -6.33
CA CYS A 293 5.36 7.79 -5.30
C CYS A 293 5.96 7.87 -3.89
N THR A 294 5.09 8.20 -2.94
CA THR A 294 5.37 8.20 -1.50
C THR A 294 4.39 7.32 -0.72
N ILE A 295 3.43 6.69 -1.43
CA ILE A 295 2.37 5.86 -0.88
C ILE A 295 2.23 4.61 -1.75
N MET A 296 2.18 3.47 -1.08
CA MET A 296 1.87 2.14 -1.60
C MET A 296 0.60 1.61 -0.94
N GLY A 297 -0.10 0.71 -1.63
CA GLY A 297 -1.19 -0.06 -1.07
C GLY A 297 -0.70 -1.34 -0.42
N THR A 298 -1.51 -1.95 0.43
CA THR A 298 -1.26 -3.30 0.93
C THR A 298 -1.34 -4.32 -0.22
N ARG A 299 -0.73 -5.49 -0.03
CA ARG A 299 -0.80 -6.59 -1.00
C ARG A 299 -2.24 -6.95 -1.32
N GLY A 300 -2.57 -7.05 -2.61
CA GLY A 300 -3.91 -7.34 -3.12
C GLY A 300 -4.85 -6.14 -3.18
N SER A 301 -4.39 -4.93 -2.84
CA SER A 301 -5.22 -3.71 -2.89
C SER A 301 -5.34 -3.10 -4.29
N GLY A 302 -4.55 -3.58 -5.26
CA GLY A 302 -4.49 -3.09 -6.64
C GLY A 302 -3.81 -1.74 -6.80
N PHE A 303 -3.32 -1.11 -5.72
CA PHE A 303 -2.72 0.22 -5.73
C PHE A 303 -1.24 0.17 -5.37
N ASN A 304 -0.35 0.48 -6.33
CA ASN A 304 1.10 0.65 -6.10
C ASN A 304 1.72 -0.38 -5.14
N GLU A 305 1.41 -1.66 -5.32
CA GLU A 305 1.87 -2.73 -4.43
C GLU A 305 3.37 -3.02 -4.56
N GLN A 306 4.01 -2.46 -5.59
CA GLN A 306 5.44 -2.52 -5.83
C GLN A 306 6.01 -1.11 -6.05
N ALA A 307 7.23 -0.90 -5.57
CA ALA A 307 7.98 0.34 -5.77
C ALA A 307 9.42 0.02 -6.18
N GLN A 308 9.99 0.89 -7.02
CA GLN A 308 11.40 0.89 -7.40
C GLN A 308 12.09 2.05 -6.69
N VAL A 309 13.13 1.75 -5.91
CA VAL A 309 13.92 2.75 -5.20
C VAL A 309 15.33 2.78 -5.79
N THR A 310 15.75 3.94 -6.27
CA THR A 310 17.04 4.13 -6.95
C THR A 310 17.98 4.94 -6.08
N PHE A 311 19.22 4.47 -5.98
CA PHE A 311 20.34 5.15 -5.33
C PHE A 311 21.46 5.39 -6.34
N GLN A 312 22.33 6.37 -6.07
CA GLN A 312 23.53 6.62 -6.84
C GLN A 312 24.76 6.57 -5.92
N VAL A 313 25.81 5.90 -6.38
CA VAL A 313 27.10 5.78 -5.71
C VAL A 313 28.14 6.59 -6.46
N ILE A 314 28.87 7.44 -5.74
CA ILE A 314 29.96 8.24 -6.27
C ILE A 314 31.26 8.03 -5.48
N ASP A 315 32.38 8.18 -6.17
CA ASP A 315 33.71 8.05 -5.60
C ASP A 315 34.23 9.36 -4.97
N ALA A 316 35.42 9.30 -4.38
CA ALA A 316 36.10 10.46 -3.79
C ALA A 316 36.36 11.61 -4.78
N SER A 317 36.52 11.32 -6.07
CA SER A 317 36.69 12.29 -7.16
C SER A 317 35.37 12.88 -7.69
N GLY A 318 34.23 12.37 -7.25
CA GLY A 318 32.90 12.76 -7.75
C GLY A 318 32.46 12.04 -9.03
N GLY A 319 33.18 11.00 -9.45
CA GLY A 319 32.81 10.12 -10.56
C GLY A 319 31.78 9.08 -10.14
N ALA A 320 31.00 8.60 -11.11
CA ALA A 320 30.10 7.47 -10.93
C ALA A 320 30.86 6.16 -10.70
N VAL A 321 30.33 5.30 -9.84
CA VAL A 321 30.93 4.02 -9.47
C VAL A 321 30.16 2.89 -10.16
N ASP A 322 30.71 2.32 -11.22
CA ASP A 322 30.13 1.20 -11.96
C ASP A 322 30.49 -0.17 -11.34
N GLY A 323 29.59 -1.15 -11.43
CA GLY A 323 29.82 -2.52 -10.99
C GLY A 323 29.87 -2.73 -9.47
N MET A 324 29.46 -1.75 -8.66
CA MET A 324 29.48 -1.82 -7.21
C MET A 324 28.28 -2.58 -6.66
N THR A 325 28.54 -3.53 -5.77
CA THR A 325 27.47 -4.23 -5.04
C THR A 325 26.94 -3.35 -3.91
N VAL A 326 25.63 -3.17 -3.87
CA VAL A 326 24.92 -2.42 -2.83
C VAL A 326 23.94 -3.34 -2.13
N THR A 327 23.97 -3.37 -0.80
CA THR A 327 23.04 -4.14 0.03
C THR A 327 21.87 -3.27 0.45
N PHE A 328 20.66 -3.78 0.32
CA PHE A 328 19.42 -3.10 0.71
C PHE A 328 18.76 -3.80 1.88
N SER A 329 18.16 -3.00 2.76
CA SER A 329 17.31 -3.48 3.84
C SER A 329 16.16 -2.52 4.08
N ILE A 330 15.10 -3.00 4.73
CA ILE A 330 14.02 -2.17 5.25
C ILE A 330 14.03 -2.34 6.78
N PRO A 331 14.67 -1.42 7.52
CA PRO A 331 14.57 -1.41 8.97
C PRO A 331 13.10 -1.31 9.40
N ASP A 332 12.68 -2.13 10.36
CA ASP A 332 11.31 -2.17 10.89
C ASP A 332 10.22 -2.37 9.82
N ALA A 333 10.46 -3.29 8.88
CA ALA A 333 9.55 -3.57 7.78
C ALA A 333 8.11 -3.88 8.25
N PRO A 334 7.08 -3.19 7.70
CA PRO A 334 5.69 -3.56 7.92
C PRO A 334 5.45 -5.01 7.50
N GLY A 335 4.61 -5.72 8.26
CA GLY A 335 4.43 -7.17 8.10
C GLY A 335 4.21 -7.62 6.65
N GLY A 336 5.12 -8.47 6.16
CA GLY A 336 5.11 -9.04 4.80
C GLY A 336 5.76 -8.19 3.71
N THR A 337 6.29 -7.01 4.04
CA THR A 337 7.00 -6.13 3.09
C THR A 337 8.42 -6.64 2.86
N THR A 338 8.85 -6.71 1.60
CA THR A 338 10.16 -7.25 1.21
C THR A 338 10.90 -6.32 0.27
N VAL A 339 12.24 -6.39 0.27
CA VAL A 339 13.11 -5.70 -0.68
C VAL A 339 14.13 -6.69 -1.25
N ALA A 340 14.56 -6.50 -2.50
CA ALA A 340 15.68 -7.27 -3.03
C ALA A 340 16.96 -6.94 -2.24
N GLU A 341 17.64 -7.97 -1.73
CA GLU A 341 18.75 -7.83 -0.76
C GLU A 341 19.98 -7.12 -1.35
N THR A 342 20.27 -7.30 -2.64
CA THR A 342 21.45 -6.73 -3.28
C THR A 342 21.15 -6.22 -4.69
N GLY A 343 21.94 -5.26 -5.16
CA GLY A 343 21.97 -4.81 -6.55
C GLY A 343 23.36 -4.35 -6.96
N ILE A 344 23.59 -4.24 -8.27
CA ILE A 344 24.86 -3.77 -8.85
C ILE A 344 24.62 -2.42 -9.50
N THR A 345 25.52 -1.46 -9.29
CA THR A 345 25.45 -0.16 -9.96
C THR A 345 25.76 -0.25 -11.45
N ASP A 346 25.10 0.60 -12.24
CA ASP A 346 25.36 0.79 -13.67
C ASP A 346 26.50 1.80 -13.94
N ALA A 347 26.76 2.08 -15.23
CA ALA A 347 27.79 3.01 -15.68
C ALA A 347 27.56 4.46 -15.19
N GLU A 348 26.32 4.84 -14.87
CA GLU A 348 25.98 6.12 -14.24
C GLU A 348 26.07 6.07 -12.70
N GLY A 349 26.50 4.94 -12.14
CA GLY A 349 26.64 4.70 -10.72
C GLY A 349 25.32 4.47 -10.02
N LYS A 350 24.24 4.18 -10.76
CA LYS A 350 22.89 4.00 -10.20
C LYS A 350 22.59 2.54 -9.97
N VAL A 351 21.88 2.27 -8.88
CA VAL A 351 21.35 0.94 -8.55
C VAL A 351 19.89 1.08 -8.17
N THR A 352 19.05 0.17 -8.66
CA THR A 352 17.61 0.16 -8.36
C THR A 352 17.22 -1.13 -7.67
N THR A 353 16.47 -1.03 -6.58
CA THR A 353 15.89 -2.19 -5.88
C THR A 353 14.37 -2.16 -5.95
N ASN A 354 13.77 -3.35 -5.96
CA ASN A 354 12.32 -3.53 -5.97
C ASN A 354 11.84 -3.83 -4.55
N VAL A 355 10.86 -3.05 -4.10
CA VAL A 355 10.11 -3.27 -2.86
C VAL A 355 8.74 -3.84 -3.20
N SER A 356 8.31 -4.87 -2.47
CA SER A 356 6.96 -5.44 -2.57
C SER A 356 6.22 -5.28 -1.25
N ALA A 357 4.99 -4.77 -1.30
CA ALA A 357 4.16 -4.58 -0.12
C ALA A 357 3.73 -5.90 0.54
N GLY A 358 3.59 -5.82 1.86
CA GLY A 358 2.96 -6.84 2.69
C GLY A 358 1.47 -6.61 2.90
N SER A 359 0.87 -7.39 3.79
CA SER A 359 -0.56 -7.29 4.15
C SER A 359 -0.85 -6.25 5.25
N MET A 360 0.18 -5.72 5.89
CA MET A 360 0.04 -4.77 7.01
C MET A 360 0.33 -3.34 6.57
N ILE A 361 -0.46 -2.38 7.06
CA ILE A 361 -0.16 -0.96 6.92
C ILE A 361 1.09 -0.60 7.74
N GLY A 362 1.78 0.45 7.32
CA GLY A 362 2.97 0.91 8.03
C GLY A 362 3.73 2.00 7.29
N VAL A 363 4.91 2.35 7.78
CA VAL A 363 5.80 3.31 7.14
C VAL A 363 7.18 2.70 7.14
N PHE A 364 7.89 2.83 6.03
CA PHE A 364 9.22 2.27 5.89
C PHE A 364 10.13 3.18 5.08
N ALA A 365 11.44 2.94 5.14
CA ALA A 365 12.43 3.51 4.25
C ALA A 365 13.40 2.42 3.83
N VAL A 366 13.90 2.49 2.60
CA VAL A 366 14.94 1.56 2.13
C VAL A 366 16.28 2.11 2.55
N LYS A 367 17.06 1.32 3.28
CA LYS A 367 18.46 1.61 3.61
C LYS A 367 19.36 0.89 2.60
N ALA A 368 20.21 1.64 1.91
CA ALA A 368 21.23 1.14 1.00
C ALA A 368 22.61 1.28 1.64
N VAL A 369 23.42 0.24 1.58
CA VAL A 369 24.75 0.14 2.22
C VAL A 369 25.76 -0.36 1.20
N VAL A 370 26.87 0.38 1.07
CA VAL A 370 28.04 -0.03 0.26
C VAL A 370 29.16 -0.50 1.19
N VAL A 371 29.49 0.33 2.18
CA VAL A 371 30.42 0.01 3.27
C VAL A 371 29.64 0.09 4.57
N GLU A 372 29.65 -0.99 5.35
CA GLU A 372 28.88 -1.07 6.59
C GLU A 372 29.27 0.06 7.56
N GLU A 373 28.26 0.72 8.15
CA GLU A 373 28.39 1.89 9.03
C GLU A 373 29.05 3.16 8.47
N GLU A 374 29.74 3.10 7.32
CA GLU A 374 30.46 4.24 6.75
C GLU A 374 29.76 4.88 5.54
N VAL A 375 29.39 4.06 4.54
CA VAL A 375 28.82 4.53 3.28
C VAL A 375 27.43 3.93 3.11
N TYR A 376 26.45 4.63 3.68
CA TYR A 376 25.04 4.27 3.60
C TYR A 376 24.14 5.48 3.38
N ALA A 377 22.96 5.24 2.83
CA ALA A 377 21.89 6.22 2.71
C ALA A 377 20.53 5.56 2.89
N SER A 378 19.54 6.34 3.30
CA SER A 378 18.15 5.91 3.34
C SER A 378 17.33 6.71 2.34
N SER A 379 16.32 6.07 1.75
CA SER A 379 15.28 6.78 1.01
C SER A 379 14.45 7.66 1.96
N PRO A 380 13.68 8.63 1.44
CA PRO A 380 12.54 9.17 2.15
C PRO A 380 11.57 8.06 2.58
N SER A 381 10.74 8.36 3.58
CA SER A 381 9.72 7.43 4.07
C SER A 381 8.61 7.21 3.04
N ILE A 382 8.20 5.95 2.90
CA ILE A 382 7.10 5.49 2.04
C ILE A 382 6.03 4.89 2.96
N GLY A 383 4.77 5.29 2.78
CA GLY A 383 3.64 4.75 3.54
C GLY A 383 2.96 3.58 2.83
N ILE A 384 2.68 2.49 3.54
CA ILE A 384 1.76 1.42 3.10
C ILE A 384 0.40 1.68 3.75
N ARG A 385 -0.66 1.86 2.95
CA ARG A 385 -2.00 2.24 3.44
C ARG A 385 -3.13 1.39 2.88
N GLY A 386 -4.28 1.46 3.54
CA GLY A 386 -5.54 0.99 2.98
C GLY A 386 -5.95 1.85 1.79
N THR A 387 -6.43 1.23 0.71
CA THR A 387 -6.72 1.94 -0.55
C THR A 387 -8.13 1.76 -1.08
N ILE A 388 -8.89 0.80 -0.55
CA ILE A 388 -10.23 0.48 -1.00
C ILE A 388 -11.20 0.77 0.17
N PRO A 389 -12.09 1.76 0.06
CA PRO A 389 -13.09 2.02 1.10
C PRO A 389 -14.11 0.88 1.15
N ALA A 390 -14.63 0.60 2.36
CA ALA A 390 -15.64 -0.42 2.59
C ALA A 390 -16.97 0.16 3.10
N ASN A 391 -18.09 -0.44 2.70
CA ASN A 391 -19.43 0.06 3.02
C ASN A 391 -19.83 -0.01 4.51
N HIS A 392 -19.12 -0.76 5.36
CA HIS A 392 -19.40 -0.79 6.81
C HIS A 392 -18.98 0.49 7.53
N ALA A 393 -18.04 1.24 6.95
CA ALA A 393 -17.41 2.39 7.59
C ALA A 393 -17.26 3.59 6.63
N PHE A 394 -18.09 3.65 5.58
CA PHE A 394 -18.32 4.86 4.80
C PHE A 394 -19.29 5.76 5.57
N VAL A 395 -18.76 6.83 6.16
CA VAL A 395 -19.55 7.80 6.94
C VAL A 395 -19.76 9.08 6.14
N LEU A 396 -21.02 9.54 6.10
CA LEU A 396 -21.42 10.88 5.70
C LEU A 396 -22.19 11.54 6.84
N ASN A 397 -21.80 12.75 7.23
CA ASN A 397 -22.47 13.51 8.28
C ASN A 397 -22.57 15.00 7.91
N CYS A 398 -23.76 15.58 7.94
CA CYS A 398 -24.00 16.98 7.64
C CYS A 398 -24.44 17.72 8.90
N THR A 399 -23.77 18.82 9.24
CA THR A 399 -24.13 19.66 10.40
C THR A 399 -24.16 21.15 10.03
N PRO A 400 -25.17 21.92 10.48
CA PRO A 400 -26.30 21.46 11.30
C PRO A 400 -27.30 20.59 10.53
N PHE A 401 -28.02 19.72 11.26
CA PHE A 401 -29.06 18.85 10.72
C PHE A 401 -30.34 19.61 10.43
N ASN A 402 -30.70 20.59 11.27
CA ASN A 402 -31.91 21.38 11.14
C ASN A 402 -31.55 22.82 10.73
N ILE A 403 -32.11 23.28 9.62
CA ILE A 403 -31.82 24.58 9.01
C ILE A 403 -33.14 25.33 8.77
N PRO A 404 -33.25 26.63 9.11
CA PRO A 404 -34.48 27.41 8.98
C PRO A 404 -34.74 27.84 7.52
N ALA A 405 -34.65 26.93 6.55
CA ALA A 405 -34.72 27.28 5.15
C ALA A 405 -36.09 27.82 4.72
N TYR A 406 -37.19 27.37 5.34
CA TYR A 406 -38.55 27.78 5.00
C TYR A 406 -38.98 29.12 5.64
N VAL A 407 -38.12 29.79 6.39
CA VAL A 407 -38.42 31.15 6.89
C VAL A 407 -38.51 32.17 5.75
N SER A 408 -37.93 31.84 4.59
CA SER A 408 -38.15 32.51 3.31
C SER A 408 -38.48 31.44 2.27
N VAL A 409 -39.71 31.45 1.73
CA VAL A 409 -40.16 30.41 0.80
C VAL A 409 -39.64 30.59 -0.62
N MET A 410 -39.42 31.81 -1.10
CA MET A 410 -38.81 32.03 -2.43
C MET A 410 -38.24 33.46 -2.60
N PRO A 411 -36.95 33.60 -2.94
CA PRO A 411 -35.92 32.56 -2.90
C PRO A 411 -35.68 32.08 -1.45
N PRO A 412 -35.22 30.82 -1.25
CA PRO A 412 -34.78 30.39 0.07
C PRO A 412 -33.65 31.28 0.58
N ALA A 413 -33.60 31.47 1.90
CA ALA A 413 -32.46 32.15 2.52
C ALA A 413 -31.23 31.24 2.46
N ASP A 414 -30.05 31.83 2.23
CA ASP A 414 -28.78 31.09 2.14
C ASP A 414 -28.31 30.66 3.52
N TYR A 415 -28.51 29.38 3.80
CA TYR A 415 -28.02 28.70 4.98
C TYR A 415 -27.21 27.50 4.54
N THR A 416 -26.21 27.14 5.36
CA THR A 416 -25.24 26.11 4.99
C THR A 416 -25.13 25.02 6.04
N ALA A 417 -24.71 23.84 5.57
CA ALA A 417 -24.29 22.72 6.41
C ALA A 417 -22.96 22.16 5.88
N THR A 418 -22.05 21.82 6.78
CA THR A 418 -20.81 21.12 6.43
C THR A 418 -21.07 19.62 6.42
N CYS A 419 -21.00 19.01 5.24
CA CYS A 419 -21.11 17.58 5.03
C CYS A 419 -19.72 16.96 5.02
N SER A 420 -19.35 16.30 6.11
CA SER A 420 -18.07 15.62 6.29
C SER A 420 -18.17 14.15 5.90
N VAL A 421 -17.17 13.67 5.16
CA VAL A 421 -17.01 12.28 4.75
C VAL A 421 -15.80 11.67 5.45
N LYS A 422 -15.91 10.40 5.84
CA LYS A 422 -14.78 9.58 6.27
C LYS A 422 -14.83 8.22 5.59
N LEU A 423 -13.71 7.82 5.00
CA LEU A 423 -13.51 6.54 4.33
C LEU A 423 -12.55 5.67 5.12
N ILE A 424 -12.97 4.44 5.37
CA ILE A 424 -12.23 3.41 6.09
C ILE A 424 -12.27 2.13 5.24
N ASP A 425 -11.16 1.40 5.20
CA ASP A 425 -11.06 0.11 4.51
C ASP A 425 -11.66 -1.04 5.34
N ARG A 426 -11.76 -2.24 4.76
CA ARG A 426 -12.29 -3.45 5.42
C ARG A 426 -11.53 -3.82 6.71
N LEU A 427 -10.26 -3.46 6.81
CA LEU A 427 -9.39 -3.77 7.96
C LEU A 427 -9.43 -2.67 9.04
N ASN A 428 -10.37 -1.73 8.94
CA ASN A 428 -10.54 -0.58 9.84
C ASN A 428 -9.39 0.43 9.81
N ASN A 429 -8.64 0.50 8.72
CA ASN A 429 -7.65 1.54 8.49
C ASN A 429 -8.26 2.70 7.71
N PRO A 430 -7.84 3.96 7.96
CA PRO A 430 -8.15 5.07 7.06
C PRO A 430 -7.72 4.75 5.62
N VAL A 431 -8.54 5.15 4.65
CA VAL A 431 -8.15 5.09 3.24
C VAL A 431 -7.13 6.20 2.98
N GLY A 432 -5.87 5.81 2.84
CA GLY A 432 -4.72 6.72 2.80
C GLY A 432 -4.36 7.23 1.40
N VAL A 433 -5.18 6.96 0.40
CA VAL A 433 -4.99 7.43 -0.99
C VAL A 433 -6.05 8.49 -1.33
N PRO A 434 -5.74 9.45 -2.23
CA PRO A 434 -6.72 10.41 -2.68
C PRO A 434 -7.89 9.69 -3.33
N THR A 435 -9.07 9.79 -2.73
CA THR A 435 -10.28 9.09 -3.18
C THR A 435 -11.39 10.11 -3.40
N THR A 436 -11.93 10.15 -4.62
CA THR A 436 -13.00 11.08 -4.99
C THR A 436 -14.37 10.52 -4.59
N VAL A 437 -15.09 11.26 -3.76
CA VAL A 437 -16.45 10.95 -3.30
C VAL A 437 -17.40 11.91 -4.01
N ASN A 438 -18.38 11.34 -4.71
CA ASN A 438 -19.37 12.11 -5.47
C ASN A 438 -20.62 12.33 -4.63
N PHE A 439 -21.34 13.41 -4.90
CA PHE A 439 -22.57 13.76 -4.22
C PHE A 439 -23.75 13.88 -5.18
N LYS A 440 -24.94 13.59 -4.63
CA LYS A 440 -26.22 13.98 -5.19
C LYS A 440 -27.12 14.47 -4.06
N VAL A 441 -27.84 15.55 -4.30
CA VAL A 441 -28.80 16.09 -3.33
C VAL A 441 -30.18 16.19 -3.98
N GLU A 442 -31.20 16.01 -3.15
CA GLU A 442 -32.60 16.21 -3.51
C GLU A 442 -32.93 17.69 -3.70
N ALA A 443 -32.52 18.52 -2.75
CA ALA A 443 -32.72 19.97 -2.75
C ALA A 443 -31.47 20.70 -2.27
N GLY A 444 -31.39 22.01 -2.53
CA GLY A 444 -30.21 22.82 -2.32
C GLY A 444 -29.11 22.54 -3.35
N ALA A 445 -27.86 22.79 -2.95
CA ALA A 445 -26.66 22.53 -3.74
C ALA A 445 -25.49 22.13 -2.84
N ILE A 446 -24.63 21.26 -3.36
CA ILE A 446 -23.35 20.84 -2.76
C ILE A 446 -22.35 20.65 -3.92
N PRO A 447 -21.03 20.78 -3.71
CA PRO A 447 -20.05 20.38 -4.73
C PRO A 447 -20.36 18.98 -5.26
N ILE A 448 -20.19 18.77 -6.58
CA ILE A 448 -20.48 17.49 -7.22
C ILE A 448 -19.60 16.37 -6.67
N ASP A 449 -18.40 16.70 -6.21
CA ASP A 449 -17.45 15.79 -5.62
C ASP A 449 -16.51 16.48 -4.62
N VAL A 450 -15.86 15.67 -3.80
CA VAL A 450 -14.74 16.05 -2.92
C VAL A 450 -13.69 14.93 -2.95
N THR A 451 -12.41 15.27 -2.71
CA THR A 451 -11.34 14.27 -2.63
C THR A 451 -10.85 14.14 -1.19
N THR A 452 -10.71 12.91 -0.71
CA THR A 452 -10.17 12.64 0.63
C THR A 452 -8.71 13.03 0.76
N VAL A 453 -8.33 13.46 1.96
CA VAL A 453 -6.94 13.74 2.31
C VAL A 453 -6.16 12.43 2.35
N ALA A 454 -5.18 12.31 1.48
CA ALA A 454 -4.26 11.18 1.44
C ALA A 454 -3.28 11.21 2.62
N TYR A 455 -2.69 10.05 2.91
CA TYR A 455 -1.57 9.94 3.81
C TYR A 455 -0.38 10.76 3.29
N SER A 456 0.27 11.49 4.19
CA SER A 456 1.51 12.21 3.89
C SER A 456 2.61 11.79 4.88
N PRO A 457 3.68 11.13 4.41
CA PRO A 457 4.81 10.77 5.25
C PRO A 457 5.39 11.98 6.01
N GLY A 458 5.65 11.79 7.31
CA GLY A 458 6.22 12.84 8.17
C GLY A 458 5.28 14.00 8.54
N SER A 459 4.02 13.99 8.08
CA SER A 459 3.01 15.02 8.38
C SER A 459 2.03 14.59 9.48
N ASN A 460 1.19 15.52 9.93
CA ASN A 460 0.03 15.18 10.77
C ASN A 460 -1.06 14.55 9.91
N ASN A 461 -1.41 13.30 10.19
CA ASN A 461 -2.37 12.51 9.43
C ASN A 461 -3.74 12.33 10.15
N THR A 462 -4.10 13.24 11.06
CA THR A 462 -5.38 13.17 11.80
C THR A 462 -6.63 13.26 10.91
N THR A 463 -6.49 13.78 9.70
CA THR A 463 -7.58 13.91 8.71
C THR A 463 -7.43 12.94 7.54
N GLU A 464 -6.55 11.94 7.64
CA GLU A 464 -6.40 10.90 6.62
C GLU A 464 -7.75 10.21 6.33
N GLY A 465 -8.06 10.04 5.04
CA GLY A 465 -9.31 9.43 4.61
C GLY A 465 -10.55 10.30 4.82
N THR A 466 -10.42 11.58 5.19
CA THR A 466 -11.56 12.50 5.36
C THR A 466 -11.66 13.52 4.23
N ALA A 467 -12.88 13.99 3.97
CA ALA A 467 -13.18 15.10 3.08
C ALA A 467 -14.38 15.89 3.63
N ALA A 468 -14.60 17.11 3.12
CA ALA A 468 -15.80 17.87 3.48
C ALA A 468 -16.30 18.71 2.30
N GLY A 469 -17.61 18.71 2.08
CA GLY A 469 -18.31 19.58 1.15
C GLY A 469 -19.25 20.52 1.91
N VAL A 470 -19.44 21.73 1.41
CA VAL A 470 -20.40 22.69 1.98
C VAL A 470 -21.70 22.61 1.20
N PHE A 471 -22.75 22.19 1.88
CA PHE A 471 -24.12 22.28 1.41
C PHE A 471 -24.65 23.71 1.56
N SER A 472 -25.45 24.17 0.61
CA SER A 472 -26.23 25.41 0.70
C SER A 472 -27.68 25.14 0.31
N THR A 473 -28.61 25.82 0.99
CA THR A 473 -30.04 25.85 0.65
C THR A 473 -30.30 26.52 -0.71
N ILE A 474 -29.35 27.29 -1.24
CA ILE A 474 -29.44 27.91 -2.56
C ILE A 474 -29.19 26.84 -3.64
N GLY A 475 -30.26 26.42 -4.32
CA GLY A 475 -30.17 25.44 -5.39
C GLY A 475 -31.55 24.96 -5.83
N PHE A 476 -31.68 23.66 -6.09
CA PHE A 476 -32.99 23.07 -6.36
C PHE A 476 -33.90 23.26 -5.15
N TRP A 477 -35.12 23.75 -5.36
CA TRP A 477 -36.02 24.09 -4.28
C TRP A 477 -37.47 23.98 -4.75
N PRO A 478 -38.40 23.52 -3.89
CA PRO A 478 -38.20 22.94 -2.54
C PRO A 478 -37.85 21.43 -2.59
N PRO A 479 -37.59 20.78 -1.43
CA PRO A 479 -37.72 19.32 -1.27
C PRO A 479 -39.09 18.81 -1.73
N GLU A 480 -39.19 17.51 -2.04
CA GLU A 480 -40.42 16.92 -2.56
C GLU A 480 -41.54 16.88 -1.48
N ASP A 481 -42.78 17.09 -1.91
CA ASP A 481 -43.98 16.93 -1.07
C ASP A 481 -44.33 15.44 -1.03
N VAL A 482 -44.20 14.81 0.14
CA VAL A 482 -44.25 13.35 0.27
C VAL A 482 -45.50 12.91 1.03
N SER A 483 -46.03 11.72 0.71
CA SER A 483 -47.16 11.19 1.47
C SER A 483 -46.71 10.75 2.88
N PRO A 484 -47.50 11.00 3.94
CA PRO A 484 -47.14 10.58 5.29
C PRO A 484 -46.92 9.08 5.41
N LEU A 485 -45.87 8.66 6.13
CA LEU A 485 -45.57 7.25 6.35
C LEU A 485 -46.67 6.57 7.19
N PRO A 486 -47.15 5.38 6.78
CA PRO A 486 -48.08 4.62 7.59
C PRO A 486 -47.37 4.06 8.83
N ALA A 487 -48.17 3.73 9.84
CA ALA A 487 -47.69 3.00 11.00
C ALA A 487 -47.06 1.67 10.59
N LEU A 488 -45.93 1.32 11.19
CA LEU A 488 -45.26 0.03 11.04
C LEU A 488 -44.97 -0.53 12.45
N PRO A 489 -45.97 -1.14 13.12
CA PRO A 489 -45.84 -1.58 14.51
C PRO A 489 -44.76 -2.65 14.74
N ASN A 490 -44.40 -3.40 13.69
CA ASN A 490 -43.40 -4.46 13.75
C ASN A 490 -42.01 -4.01 13.24
N GLN A 491 -41.80 -2.70 13.06
CA GLN A 491 -40.48 -2.18 12.74
C GLN A 491 -39.52 -2.49 13.90
N TRP A 492 -38.38 -3.12 13.57
CA TRP A 492 -37.30 -3.37 14.52
C TRP A 492 -36.23 -2.26 14.39
N PRO A 493 -35.60 -1.81 15.50
CA PRO A 493 -35.91 -2.13 16.89
C PRO A 493 -37.11 -1.35 17.45
N ASN A 494 -37.45 -0.23 16.79
CA ASN A 494 -38.46 0.71 17.26
C ASN A 494 -39.70 0.66 16.37
N ALA A 495 -40.85 0.34 16.98
CA ALA A 495 -42.14 0.40 16.31
C ALA A 495 -42.42 1.82 15.80
N ARG A 496 -42.83 1.94 14.54
CA ARG A 496 -43.17 3.24 13.93
C ARG A 496 -44.66 3.53 14.08
N ALA A 497 -45.00 4.62 14.77
CA ALA A 497 -46.35 5.19 14.72
C ALA A 497 -46.59 5.84 13.34
N ALA A 498 -47.86 6.02 12.94
CA ALA A 498 -48.17 6.76 11.74
C ALA A 498 -47.58 8.18 11.84
N GLU A 499 -46.98 8.66 10.76
CA GLU A 499 -46.40 9.99 10.70
C GLU A 499 -47.50 11.05 10.95
N PRO A 500 -47.27 12.02 11.84
CA PRO A 500 -48.24 13.08 12.08
C PRO A 500 -48.41 13.90 10.82
N SER A 501 -49.65 14.30 10.53
CA SER A 501 -49.94 15.11 9.36
C SER A 501 -51.12 16.03 9.59
N VAL A 502 -51.17 17.12 8.82
CA VAL A 502 -52.29 18.07 8.82
C VAL A 502 -52.66 18.44 7.39
N ALA A 503 -53.97 18.48 7.11
CA ALA A 503 -54.46 18.93 5.82
C ALA A 503 -54.22 20.44 5.66
N ASP A 504 -53.56 20.83 4.58
CA ASP A 504 -53.37 22.23 4.18
C ASP A 504 -53.78 22.42 2.72
N GLY A 505 -55.04 22.80 2.52
CA GLY A 505 -55.63 22.94 1.19
C GLY A 505 -55.61 21.61 0.43
N SER A 506 -54.86 21.55 -0.67
CA SER A 506 -54.67 20.33 -1.48
C SER A 506 -53.48 19.48 -1.04
N ARG A 507 -52.69 19.93 -0.05
CA ARG A 507 -51.51 19.24 0.47
C ARG A 507 -51.79 18.58 1.80
N THR A 508 -50.99 17.57 2.14
CA THR A 508 -51.00 16.92 3.44
C THR A 508 -49.64 17.12 4.08
N ARG A 509 -49.52 18.14 4.93
CA ARG A 509 -48.25 18.51 5.54
C ARG A 509 -47.81 17.48 6.55
N ASN A 510 -46.54 17.09 6.50
CA ASN A 510 -45.92 16.15 7.44
C ASN A 510 -44.43 16.49 7.66
N PRO A 511 -43.80 15.95 8.73
CA PRO A 511 -42.41 16.23 9.06
C PRO A 511 -41.41 16.07 7.92
N ARG A 512 -41.59 15.05 7.06
CA ARG A 512 -40.64 14.79 5.96
C ARG A 512 -40.77 15.71 4.76
N ASP A 513 -41.79 16.55 4.66
CA ASP A 513 -41.90 17.55 3.58
C ASP A 513 -40.80 18.62 3.61
N GLY A 514 -39.95 18.63 4.65
CA GLY A 514 -38.73 19.42 4.70
C GLY A 514 -37.45 18.60 4.76
N LEU A 515 -37.51 17.27 4.67
CA LEU A 515 -36.36 16.41 4.84
C LEU A 515 -35.62 16.27 3.51
N VAL A 516 -34.37 16.72 3.47
CA VAL A 516 -33.50 16.67 2.29
C VAL A 516 -32.54 15.51 2.38
N THR A 517 -32.50 14.69 1.35
CA THR A 517 -31.49 13.63 1.22
C THR A 517 -30.21 14.13 0.56
N VAL A 518 -29.07 13.89 1.22
CA VAL A 518 -27.72 14.03 0.68
C VAL A 518 -27.12 12.65 0.51
N LEU A 519 -26.93 12.22 -0.74
CA LEU A 519 -26.30 10.96 -1.11
C LEU A 519 -24.82 11.19 -1.41
N ALA A 520 -23.95 10.37 -0.84
CA ALA A 520 -22.53 10.28 -1.20
C ALA A 520 -22.19 8.88 -1.69
N TYR A 521 -21.46 8.79 -2.80
CA TYR A 521 -21.09 7.51 -3.42
C TYR A 521 -19.64 7.53 -3.93
N VAL A 522 -19.00 6.37 -3.85
CA VAL A 522 -17.58 6.19 -4.17
C VAL A 522 -17.33 4.76 -4.63
N ARG A 523 -16.34 4.56 -5.50
CA ARG A 523 -15.87 3.21 -5.83
C ARG A 523 -15.22 2.59 -4.60
N GLY A 524 -15.59 1.37 -4.26
CA GLY A 524 -15.14 0.66 -3.07
C GLY A 524 -15.48 -0.82 -3.13
N ALA A 525 -15.51 -1.45 -1.95
CA ALA A 525 -15.88 -2.85 -1.80
C ALA A 525 -16.97 -3.00 -0.75
N GLU A 526 -17.75 -4.05 -0.88
CA GLU A 526 -18.59 -4.49 0.22
C GLU A 526 -17.72 -4.99 1.38
N TYR A 527 -18.26 -4.89 2.60
CA TYR A 527 -17.61 -5.47 3.77
C TYR A 527 -18.00 -6.93 3.90
N TYR A 528 -17.05 -7.78 4.25
CA TYR A 528 -17.31 -9.12 4.76
C TYR A 528 -16.48 -9.40 6.02
N ASN A 529 -17.04 -10.24 6.88
CA ASN A 529 -16.38 -10.73 8.07
C ASN A 529 -15.52 -11.95 7.72
N ASP A 530 -14.20 -11.78 7.82
CA ASP A 530 -13.18 -12.77 7.46
C ASP A 530 -12.93 -13.71 8.64
N ASP A 531 -13.83 -14.68 8.81
CA ASP A 531 -13.88 -15.54 10.01
C ASP A 531 -12.65 -16.44 10.13
N ASN A 532 -12.04 -16.79 9.00
CA ASN A 532 -10.85 -17.65 8.94
C ASN A 532 -9.54 -16.87 8.75
N GLN A 533 -9.59 -15.54 8.63
CA GLN A 533 -8.44 -14.63 8.48
C GLN A 533 -7.56 -14.91 7.27
N ASN A 534 -8.13 -15.42 6.17
CA ASN A 534 -7.37 -15.73 4.96
C ASN A 534 -7.28 -14.54 3.98
N GLY A 535 -7.95 -13.43 4.29
CA GLY A 535 -7.93 -12.22 3.47
C GLY A 535 -8.85 -12.27 2.26
N ARG A 536 -9.77 -13.24 2.16
CA ARG A 536 -10.68 -13.48 1.03
C ARG A 536 -12.09 -13.78 1.53
N TYR A 537 -13.10 -13.41 0.76
CA TYR A 537 -14.47 -13.81 1.06
C TYR A 537 -14.65 -15.30 0.80
N ASP A 538 -15.14 -16.02 1.80
CA ASP A 538 -15.53 -17.42 1.68
C ASP A 538 -17.04 -17.61 1.78
N LEU A 539 -17.54 -18.64 1.09
CA LEU A 539 -18.96 -18.98 1.11
C LEU A 539 -19.42 -19.27 2.55
N GLY A 540 -20.41 -18.50 3.01
CA GLY A 540 -20.98 -18.62 4.35
C GLY A 540 -20.52 -17.54 5.33
N GLU A 541 -19.52 -16.73 4.95
CA GLU A 541 -19.16 -15.53 5.70
C GLU A 541 -20.24 -14.45 5.58
N THR A 542 -20.42 -13.70 6.65
CA THR A 542 -21.35 -12.55 6.70
C THR A 542 -20.78 -11.42 5.86
N PHE A 543 -21.61 -10.80 5.01
CA PHE A 543 -21.24 -9.57 4.29
C PHE A 543 -22.38 -8.56 4.29
N ILE A 544 -22.02 -7.30 4.02
CA ILE A 544 -22.97 -6.20 3.85
C ILE A 544 -23.21 -6.01 2.36
N ASP A 545 -24.39 -6.41 1.93
CA ASP A 545 -24.86 -6.30 0.55
C ASP A 545 -25.50 -4.91 0.33
N GLN A 546 -25.02 -4.22 -0.70
CA GLN A 546 -25.46 -2.89 -1.03
C GLN A 546 -25.69 -2.78 -2.54
N GLY A 547 -26.95 -2.58 -2.92
CA GLY A 547 -27.32 -2.27 -4.30
C GLY A 547 -26.87 -0.89 -4.75
N GLU A 548 -27.21 -0.54 -5.98
CA GLU A 548 -26.84 0.71 -6.59
C GLU A 548 -27.25 1.95 -5.76
N PRO A 549 -26.39 2.98 -5.70
CA PRO A 549 -26.75 4.24 -5.05
C PRO A 549 -27.98 4.85 -5.72
N PHE A 550 -28.99 5.17 -4.93
CA PHE A 550 -30.14 5.95 -5.40
C PHE A 550 -30.53 7.01 -4.39
N LEU A 551 -31.17 8.06 -4.89
CA LEU A 551 -31.70 9.14 -4.06
C LEU A 551 -33.15 8.80 -3.73
N ASP A 552 -33.38 8.26 -2.54
CA ASP A 552 -34.71 7.93 -1.99
C ASP A 552 -35.40 9.22 -1.55
N ILE A 553 -36.08 9.89 -2.48
CA ILE A 553 -36.66 11.23 -2.29
C ILE A 553 -37.90 11.14 -1.40
N ASN A 554 -38.59 10.00 -1.36
CA ASN A 554 -39.80 9.81 -0.57
C ASN A 554 -39.61 8.97 0.69
N ASP A 555 -38.37 8.59 1.00
CA ASP A 555 -37.93 7.80 2.14
C ASP A 555 -38.66 6.46 2.30
N ASN A 556 -39.08 5.83 1.19
CA ASN A 556 -39.84 4.59 1.24
C ASN A 556 -38.95 3.32 1.24
N GLY A 557 -37.63 3.49 1.07
CA GLY A 557 -36.63 2.43 1.05
C GLY A 557 -36.59 1.62 -0.26
N VAL A 558 -37.21 2.09 -1.34
CA VAL A 558 -37.30 1.43 -2.64
C VAL A 558 -37.08 2.45 -3.74
N ARG A 559 -36.25 2.13 -4.73
CA ARG A 559 -36.04 3.02 -5.87
C ARG A 559 -37.30 3.16 -6.71
N ASP A 560 -37.84 4.38 -6.78
CA ASP A 560 -38.96 4.77 -7.63
C ASP A 560 -38.53 5.24 -9.02
N ARG A 561 -39.44 5.19 -9.99
CA ARG A 561 -39.11 5.46 -11.41
C ARG A 561 -38.51 6.85 -11.65
N ASN A 562 -38.93 7.86 -10.90
CA ASN A 562 -38.51 9.26 -11.01
C ASN A 562 -37.25 9.59 -10.20
N GLU A 563 -36.68 8.62 -9.49
CA GLU A 563 -35.53 8.84 -8.64
C GLU A 563 -34.21 8.67 -9.38
N PHE A 564 -33.25 9.50 -9.01
CA PHE A 564 -31.87 9.38 -9.46
C PHE A 564 -31.25 8.09 -8.92
N PHE A 565 -30.49 7.42 -9.76
CA PHE A 565 -29.59 6.36 -9.32
C PHE A 565 -28.31 6.39 -10.14
N VAL A 566 -27.26 5.79 -9.60
CA VAL A 566 -26.00 5.56 -10.29
C VAL A 566 -26.07 4.16 -10.89
N ASP A 567 -26.25 4.10 -12.20
CA ASP A 567 -26.27 2.87 -12.99
C ASP A 567 -24.83 2.34 -13.12
N ILE A 568 -24.54 1.21 -12.48
CA ILE A 568 -23.25 0.55 -12.47
C ILE A 568 -23.35 -0.79 -13.23
N PRO A 569 -22.25 -1.27 -13.81
CA PRO A 569 -22.20 -2.64 -14.31
C PRO A 569 -22.53 -3.63 -13.19
N SER A 570 -23.46 -4.55 -13.46
CA SER A 570 -23.79 -5.67 -12.57
C SER A 570 -22.60 -6.62 -12.29
N CYS A 571 -21.51 -6.47 -13.04
CA CYS A 571 -20.25 -7.13 -12.78
C CYS A 571 -19.07 -6.28 -13.29
N PRO A 572 -17.95 -6.22 -12.57
CA PRO A 572 -16.77 -5.48 -13.02
C PRO A 572 -16.17 -6.05 -14.31
N ASP A 573 -15.69 -5.15 -15.18
CA ASP A 573 -15.01 -5.47 -16.45
C ASP A 573 -13.86 -6.48 -16.30
N SER A 574 -13.18 -6.41 -15.15
CA SER A 574 -12.04 -7.25 -14.78
C SER A 574 -12.41 -8.72 -14.55
N ASN A 575 -13.68 -9.05 -14.33
CA ASN A 575 -14.11 -10.42 -14.10
C ASN A 575 -14.34 -11.16 -15.43
N PRO A 576 -13.51 -12.16 -15.78
CA PRO A 576 -13.66 -12.92 -17.02
C PRO A 576 -14.87 -13.86 -17.02
N ALA A 577 -15.48 -14.13 -15.85
CA ALA A 577 -16.67 -14.97 -15.74
C ALA A 577 -17.96 -14.28 -16.17
N CYS A 578 -17.95 -12.94 -16.29
CA CYS A 578 -19.13 -12.15 -16.58
C CYS A 578 -19.36 -11.99 -18.08
N ALA A 579 -20.63 -12.02 -18.47
CA ALA A 579 -21.02 -11.80 -19.85
C ALA A 579 -20.80 -10.32 -20.23
N ASP A 580 -20.54 -10.03 -21.50
CA ASP A 580 -20.26 -8.66 -21.97
C ASP A 580 -21.38 -7.66 -21.66
N HIS A 581 -22.63 -8.14 -21.56
CA HIS A 581 -23.77 -7.30 -21.21
C HIS A 581 -23.86 -6.97 -19.71
N GLU A 582 -23.21 -7.75 -18.84
CA GLU A 582 -23.16 -7.53 -17.38
C GLU A 582 -22.08 -6.51 -17.01
N LYS A 583 -21.14 -6.29 -17.92
CA LYS A 583 -19.99 -5.38 -17.82
C LYS A 583 -20.31 -3.93 -18.18
N VAL A 584 -21.53 -3.66 -18.63
CA VAL A 584 -22.00 -2.32 -18.97
C VAL A 584 -23.21 -1.94 -18.12
N PRO A 585 -23.41 -0.64 -17.81
CA PRO A 585 -24.61 -0.17 -17.14
C PRO A 585 -25.87 -0.54 -17.95
N ASN A 586 -26.92 -1.02 -17.28
CA ASN A 586 -28.06 -1.67 -17.93
C ASN A 586 -29.31 -0.77 -18.01
N GLY A 587 -29.23 0.46 -17.49
CA GLY A 587 -30.31 1.44 -17.46
C GLY A 587 -31.41 1.14 -16.45
N ARG A 588 -31.19 0.21 -15.51
CA ARG A 588 -32.15 -0.22 -14.49
C ARG A 588 -31.46 -0.19 -13.14
N TRP A 589 -32.22 0.14 -12.11
CA TRP A 589 -31.72 0.06 -10.76
C TRP A 589 -31.57 -1.40 -10.32
N ASP A 590 -30.36 -1.78 -9.94
CA ASP A 590 -30.05 -3.08 -9.39
C ASP A 590 -29.91 -2.99 -7.86
N GLY A 591 -30.81 -3.67 -7.15
CA GLY A 591 -30.76 -3.76 -5.70
C GLY A 591 -29.65 -4.69 -5.18
N PRO A 592 -29.55 -4.86 -3.85
CA PRO A 592 -28.68 -5.85 -3.23
C PRO A 592 -28.85 -7.23 -3.90
N ASN A 593 -27.74 -7.83 -4.35
CA ASN A 593 -27.76 -8.94 -5.32
C ASN A 593 -27.54 -10.32 -4.68
N GLY A 594 -27.29 -10.35 -3.37
CA GLY A 594 -27.01 -11.54 -2.59
C GLY A 594 -25.61 -12.14 -2.80
N LYS A 595 -24.67 -11.37 -3.36
CA LYS A 595 -23.29 -11.76 -3.60
C LYS A 595 -22.35 -10.68 -3.08
N TYR A 596 -21.19 -11.12 -2.62
CA TYR A 596 -20.12 -10.21 -2.23
C TYR A 596 -19.46 -9.56 -3.47
N ASP A 597 -19.44 -8.23 -3.48
CA ASP A 597 -18.79 -7.44 -4.53
C ASP A 597 -17.50 -6.76 -4.03
N ALA A 598 -16.34 -7.26 -4.49
CA ALA A 598 -15.02 -6.73 -4.14
C ALA A 598 -14.66 -5.40 -4.83
N ASP A 599 -15.41 -5.04 -5.87
CA ASP A 599 -15.23 -3.82 -6.66
C ASP A 599 -16.59 -3.35 -7.18
N THR A 600 -17.16 -2.36 -6.50
CA THR A 600 -18.50 -1.81 -6.76
C THR A 600 -18.55 -0.32 -6.39
N THR A 601 -19.73 0.30 -6.46
CA THR A 601 -19.98 1.64 -5.93
C THR A 601 -20.73 1.55 -4.61
N ILE A 602 -20.03 1.84 -3.53
CA ILE A 602 -20.61 1.90 -2.19
C ILE A 602 -21.14 3.30 -1.91
N TRP A 603 -22.11 3.42 -1.00
CA TRP A 603 -22.75 4.70 -0.72
C TRP A 603 -23.26 4.86 0.71
N SER A 604 -23.35 6.11 1.13
CA SER A 604 -24.00 6.51 2.38
C SER A 604 -24.86 7.74 2.13
N GLU A 605 -25.85 7.95 3.01
CA GLU A 605 -26.70 9.12 2.98
C GLU A 605 -26.70 9.86 4.33
N ALA A 606 -27.00 11.15 4.26
CA ALA A 606 -27.29 12.00 5.41
C ALA A 606 -28.56 12.80 5.10
N LYS A 607 -29.23 13.26 6.16
CA LYS A 607 -30.45 14.05 6.03
C LYS A 607 -30.23 15.47 6.57
N ILE A 608 -30.85 16.45 5.94
CA ILE A 608 -30.92 17.84 6.41
C ILE A 608 -32.38 18.24 6.45
N LEU A 609 -32.88 18.69 7.58
CA LEU A 609 -34.26 19.12 7.75
C LEU A 609 -34.39 20.63 7.57
N TYR A 610 -35.19 21.02 6.60
CA TYR A 610 -35.65 22.39 6.39
C TYR A 610 -36.87 22.66 7.27
N THR A 611 -36.73 23.66 8.14
CA THR A 611 -37.80 24.09 9.03
C THR A 611 -38.18 25.54 8.79
N SER A 612 -39.35 25.92 9.28
CA SER A 612 -39.81 27.31 9.30
C SER A 612 -39.94 27.86 10.72
N ARG A 613 -40.52 29.05 10.81
CA ARG A 613 -41.01 29.62 12.07
C ARG A 613 -42.15 28.75 12.62
N SER A 614 -42.37 28.85 13.93
CA SER A 614 -43.46 28.17 14.63
C SER A 614 -44.82 28.56 14.05
N SER A 615 -45.68 27.57 13.78
CA SER A 615 -46.99 27.78 13.18
C SER A 615 -48.00 28.22 14.24
N PRO A 616 -48.68 29.38 14.10
CA PRO A 616 -49.69 29.83 15.07
C PRO A 616 -50.91 28.91 15.13
N VAL A 617 -51.17 28.13 14.07
CA VAL A 617 -52.32 27.22 14.00
C VAL A 617 -52.00 25.87 14.64
N ASN A 618 -50.75 25.41 14.50
CA ASN A 618 -50.31 24.11 15.00
C ASN A 618 -49.70 24.20 16.40
N SER A 619 -49.30 25.38 16.87
CA SER A 619 -48.72 25.57 18.21
C SER A 619 -49.80 25.53 19.29
N TYR A 620 -49.49 24.87 20.40
CA TYR A 620 -50.41 24.72 21.52
C TYR A 620 -49.69 24.47 22.83
N VAL A 621 -50.45 24.59 23.92
CA VAL A 621 -50.02 24.22 25.27
C VAL A 621 -50.77 22.97 25.69
N ALA A 622 -50.08 22.06 26.36
CA ALA A 622 -50.66 20.87 26.95
C ALA A 622 -50.36 20.77 28.45
N ALA A 623 -51.19 20.05 29.19
CA ALA A 623 -50.97 19.76 30.60
C ALA A 623 -51.37 18.32 30.93
N GLY A 624 -50.92 17.84 32.09
CA GLY A 624 -51.19 16.48 32.57
C GLY A 624 -50.22 15.42 32.03
N SER A 625 -50.47 14.17 32.42
CA SER A 625 -49.71 13.00 31.96
C SER A 625 -50.69 11.88 31.58
N PRO A 626 -50.80 11.50 30.29
CA PRO A 626 -50.11 12.08 29.13
C PRO A 626 -50.54 13.54 28.86
N PRO A 627 -49.70 14.35 28.17
CA PRO A 627 -50.03 15.73 27.86
C PRO A 627 -51.30 15.84 27.00
N VAL A 628 -52.25 16.65 27.44
CA VAL A 628 -53.49 16.97 26.71
C VAL A 628 -53.52 18.44 26.38
N LYS A 629 -53.85 18.80 25.13
CA LYS A 629 -53.99 20.19 24.69
C LYS A 629 -55.02 20.95 25.54
N ILE A 630 -54.63 22.12 26.05
CA ILE A 630 -55.46 22.97 26.92
C ILE A 630 -55.49 24.42 26.43
N THR A 631 -56.57 25.12 26.76
CA THR A 631 -56.68 26.58 26.67
C THR A 631 -56.79 27.24 28.04
N SER A 632 -56.93 26.44 29.11
CA SER A 632 -56.92 26.87 30.50
C SER A 632 -56.19 25.86 31.38
N PHE A 633 -55.40 26.35 32.34
CA PHE A 633 -54.69 25.52 33.32
C PHE A 633 -55.48 25.27 34.61
N GLY A 634 -56.73 25.75 34.69
CA GLY A 634 -57.57 25.60 35.88
C GLY A 634 -57.06 26.47 37.04
N THR A 635 -57.02 25.91 38.24
CA THR A 635 -56.54 26.59 39.45
C THR A 635 -55.24 25.96 39.94
N VAL A 636 -54.21 26.79 40.14
CA VAL A 636 -52.99 26.40 40.86
C VAL A 636 -53.11 26.87 42.29
N GLN A 637 -53.21 25.92 43.21
CA GLN A 637 -53.36 26.18 44.65
C GLN A 637 -52.04 26.69 45.25
N ARG A 638 -52.11 27.40 46.38
CA ARG A 638 -50.93 27.81 47.17
C ARG A 638 -49.99 26.64 47.46
N GLY A 639 -48.70 26.85 47.25
CA GLY A 639 -47.65 25.84 47.37
C GLY A 639 -47.76 24.65 46.39
N GLY A 640 -48.73 24.68 45.47
CA GLY A 640 -48.89 23.71 44.40
C GLY A 640 -48.18 24.14 43.12
N SER A 641 -48.01 23.20 42.20
CA SER A 641 -47.44 23.48 40.88
C SER A 641 -48.07 22.64 39.78
N ILE A 642 -48.02 23.15 38.56
CA ILE A 642 -48.44 22.45 37.34
C ILE A 642 -47.37 22.64 36.25
N ARG A 643 -47.22 21.62 35.39
CA ARG A 643 -46.40 21.71 34.17
C ARG A 643 -47.26 22.04 32.97
N LEU A 644 -46.87 23.07 32.24
CA LEU A 644 -47.46 23.50 30.98
C LEU A 644 -46.49 23.19 29.84
N TYR A 645 -46.75 22.12 29.10
CA TYR A 645 -45.93 21.64 28.00
C TYR A 645 -46.18 22.47 26.73
N GLY A 646 -45.13 23.12 26.21
CA GLY A 646 -45.17 23.92 25.00
C GLY A 646 -44.85 23.09 23.75
N TYR A 647 -45.77 23.11 22.78
CA TYR A 647 -45.58 22.54 21.46
C TYR A 647 -45.60 23.68 20.45
N PHE A 648 -44.49 23.86 19.72
CA PHE A 648 -44.29 24.93 18.75
C PHE A 648 -43.91 24.39 17.37
N PRO A 649 -44.62 23.40 16.81
CA PRO A 649 -44.31 22.90 15.47
C PRO A 649 -44.37 24.00 14.42
N ASP A 650 -43.55 23.86 13.38
CA ASP A 650 -43.66 24.64 12.16
C ASP A 650 -44.87 24.18 11.31
N LEU A 651 -45.01 24.69 10.08
CA LEU A 651 -46.14 24.31 9.21
C LEU A 651 -46.12 22.81 8.84
N ASN A 652 -44.94 22.21 8.76
CA ASN A 652 -44.74 20.79 8.44
C ASN A 652 -44.71 19.92 9.69
N LEU A 653 -45.13 20.44 10.85
CA LEU A 653 -45.15 19.73 12.13
C LEU A 653 -43.76 19.38 12.69
N ASN A 654 -42.70 19.97 12.12
CA ASN A 654 -41.34 19.83 12.60
C ASN A 654 -41.08 20.73 13.78
N ARG A 655 -40.12 20.35 14.62
CA ARG A 655 -39.60 21.27 15.62
C ARG A 655 -38.82 22.39 14.91
N PRO A 656 -39.02 23.68 15.27
CA PRO A 656 -38.28 24.79 14.68
C PRO A 656 -36.77 24.63 14.85
N TRP A 657 -36.02 25.34 14.00
CA TRP A 657 -34.56 25.40 14.00
C TRP A 657 -33.95 25.41 15.41
N ALA A 658 -32.83 24.71 15.57
CA ALA A 658 -32.11 24.60 16.85
C ALA A 658 -31.71 25.95 17.47
N GLY A 659 -31.60 27.01 16.67
CA GLY A 659 -31.38 28.38 17.15
C GLY A 659 -32.62 29.07 17.74
N ALA A 660 -33.79 28.44 17.73
CA ALA A 660 -35.02 28.98 18.32
C ALA A 660 -34.93 29.08 19.85
N THR A 661 -35.43 30.16 20.42
CA THR A 661 -35.54 30.33 21.87
C THR A 661 -36.98 30.17 22.32
N TYR A 662 -37.16 29.71 23.56
CA TYR A 662 -38.46 29.48 24.17
C TYR A 662 -38.48 30.08 25.56
N ASN A 663 -39.62 30.64 25.94
CA ASN A 663 -39.79 31.30 27.22
C ASN A 663 -41.23 31.16 27.73
N ALA A 664 -41.43 31.46 29.00
CA ALA A 664 -42.73 31.54 29.64
C ALA A 664 -42.83 32.87 30.41
N GLU A 665 -43.95 33.58 30.22
CA GLU A 665 -44.20 34.84 30.92
C GLU A 665 -45.57 34.80 31.60
N LEU A 666 -45.60 35.17 32.88
CA LEU A 666 -46.83 35.37 33.64
C LEU A 666 -47.28 36.82 33.48
N ARG A 667 -48.49 37.04 32.97
CA ARG A 667 -49.09 38.38 32.84
C ARG A 667 -50.39 38.51 33.61
N TYR A 668 -50.67 39.75 34.02
CA TYR A 668 -51.87 40.16 34.75
C TYR A 668 -52.03 39.49 36.14
N CYS A 669 -50.92 39.01 36.72
CA CYS A 669 -50.88 38.36 38.01
C CYS A 669 -49.56 38.70 38.71
N ASP A 670 -49.66 39.20 39.95
CA ASP A 670 -48.50 39.58 40.78
C ASP A 670 -48.18 38.52 41.86
N ILE A 671 -48.92 37.40 41.88
CA ILE A 671 -48.75 36.27 42.79
C ILE A 671 -48.37 35.00 42.02
N GLY A 672 -47.68 34.09 42.70
CA GLY A 672 -47.10 32.88 42.10
C GLY A 672 -45.82 33.14 41.31
N ALA A 673 -45.28 32.09 40.71
CA ALA A 673 -44.05 32.15 39.92
C ALA A 673 -44.16 31.28 38.65
N ILE A 674 -43.42 31.67 37.63
CA ILE A 674 -43.27 30.86 36.41
C ILE A 674 -41.80 30.77 36.02
N GLU A 675 -41.38 29.57 35.66
CA GLU A 675 -40.06 29.33 35.09
C GLU A 675 -40.21 28.41 33.88
N TRP A 676 -39.55 28.78 32.77
CA TRP A 676 -39.42 27.87 31.64
C TRP A 676 -38.30 26.87 31.92
N GLU A 677 -38.67 25.62 32.14
CA GLU A 677 -37.73 24.52 32.32
C GLU A 677 -37.44 23.90 30.94
N THR A 678 -36.23 24.15 30.44
CA THR A 678 -35.74 23.40 29.28
C THR A 678 -35.27 22.02 29.72
N GLU A 679 -35.77 20.97 29.10
CA GLU A 679 -35.07 19.68 29.12
C GLU A 679 -33.89 19.76 28.15
N THR A 680 -32.81 20.44 28.59
CA THR A 680 -31.63 20.80 27.80
C THR A 680 -31.94 21.73 26.61
N SER A 681 -31.00 22.60 26.23
CA SER A 681 -31.11 23.36 25.00
C SER A 681 -31.43 22.37 23.89
N LEU A 682 -32.59 22.52 23.27
CA LEU A 682 -33.09 21.50 22.39
C LEU A 682 -32.06 21.27 21.25
N GLN A 683 -31.37 20.14 21.27
CA GLN A 683 -30.21 19.90 20.41
C GLN A 683 -30.59 19.98 18.94
N ASP A 684 -29.61 20.29 18.10
CA ASP A 684 -29.74 20.20 16.65
C ASP A 684 -30.13 18.77 16.25
N GLY A 685 -31.24 18.64 15.54
CA GLY A 685 -31.86 17.37 15.23
C GLY A 685 -33.22 17.53 14.57
N TYR A 686 -33.79 16.40 14.14
CA TYR A 686 -34.97 16.38 13.28
C TYR A 686 -36.30 16.59 14.03
N GLY A 687 -36.31 16.40 15.35
CA GLY A 687 -37.57 16.36 16.12
C GLY A 687 -38.37 15.06 15.94
N PHE A 688 -37.77 14.06 15.28
CA PHE A 688 -38.19 12.67 15.22
C PHE A 688 -36.95 11.76 15.19
N GLY A 689 -37.12 10.49 15.51
CA GLY A 689 -36.07 9.48 15.40
C GLY A 689 -35.79 9.14 13.94
N TYR A 690 -34.53 9.30 13.53
CA TYR A 690 -34.01 8.83 12.25
C TYR A 690 -32.70 8.10 12.48
N GLU A 691 -32.61 6.86 11.99
CA GLU A 691 -31.39 6.05 12.09
C GLU A 691 -31.23 5.23 10.81
N ARG A 692 -29.99 5.12 10.32
CA ARG A 692 -29.62 4.16 9.29
C ARG A 692 -28.85 3.02 9.96
N MET A 693 -29.36 1.79 9.84
CA MET A 693 -28.79 0.64 10.55
C MET A 693 -28.71 -0.60 9.68
N LEU A 694 -27.83 -1.53 10.06
CA LEU A 694 -27.72 -2.83 9.42
C LEU A 694 -28.77 -3.79 9.96
N VAL A 695 -29.53 -4.38 9.04
CA VAL A 695 -30.53 -5.41 9.31
C VAL A 695 -30.28 -6.65 8.49
N SER A 696 -30.78 -7.78 8.94
CA SER A 696 -30.84 -9.02 8.18
C SER A 696 -31.66 -8.84 6.90
N ALA A 697 -31.10 -9.21 5.76
CA ALA A 697 -31.78 -9.12 4.47
C ALA A 697 -33.01 -10.04 4.38
N ALA A 698 -33.05 -11.12 5.17
CA ALA A 698 -34.11 -12.13 5.10
C ALA A 698 -35.39 -11.73 5.84
N ASP A 699 -35.26 -11.06 6.99
CA ASP A 699 -36.37 -10.81 7.91
C ASP A 699 -36.40 -9.40 8.52
N GLY A 700 -35.41 -8.55 8.24
CA GLY A 700 -35.32 -7.18 8.75
C GLY A 700 -35.03 -7.07 10.24
N ALA A 701 -34.59 -8.16 10.89
CA ALA A 701 -34.13 -8.17 12.27
C ALA A 701 -32.66 -7.69 12.39
N ALA A 702 -32.08 -7.77 13.58
CA ALA A 702 -30.68 -7.39 13.81
C ALA A 702 -29.71 -8.13 12.87
N CYS A 703 -28.79 -7.39 12.23
CA CYS A 703 -27.62 -7.98 11.61
C CYS A 703 -26.65 -8.47 12.71
N THR A 704 -26.29 -9.75 12.69
CA THR A 704 -25.37 -10.38 13.65
C THR A 704 -24.26 -11.11 12.89
N PRO A 705 -23.16 -11.52 13.55
CA PRO A 705 -22.13 -12.34 12.88
C PRO A 705 -22.62 -13.69 12.33
N ALA A 706 -23.83 -14.14 12.71
CA ALA A 706 -24.45 -15.35 12.16
C ALA A 706 -25.42 -15.06 11.00
N THR A 707 -25.63 -13.79 10.67
CA THR A 707 -26.54 -13.35 9.61
C THR A 707 -25.81 -13.39 8.28
N PRO A 708 -26.17 -14.26 7.32
CA PRO A 708 -25.36 -14.42 6.10
C PRO A 708 -25.25 -13.13 5.27
N ILE A 709 -26.34 -12.36 5.19
CA ILE A 709 -26.44 -11.15 4.37
C ILE A 709 -27.09 -10.05 5.18
N CYS A 710 -26.40 -8.92 5.30
CA CYS A 710 -26.91 -7.71 5.93
C CYS A 710 -27.10 -6.59 4.92
N VAL A 711 -28.12 -5.77 5.12
CA VAL A 711 -28.43 -4.61 4.28
C VAL A 711 -28.64 -3.37 5.14
N TRP A 712 -28.31 -2.20 4.60
CA TRP A 712 -28.62 -0.92 5.26
C TRP A 712 -30.11 -0.60 5.13
N LYS A 713 -30.71 -0.15 6.23
CA LYS A 713 -32.11 0.30 6.27
C LYS A 713 -32.24 1.61 7.02
N SER A 714 -32.97 2.56 6.43
CA SER A 714 -33.32 3.83 7.05
C SER A 714 -34.63 3.67 7.83
N LEU A 715 -34.63 4.10 9.08
CA LEU A 715 -35.73 3.93 10.02
C LEU A 715 -36.22 5.28 10.51
N PHE A 716 -37.55 5.40 10.60
CA PHE A 716 -38.23 6.54 11.21
C PHE A 716 -39.04 6.07 12.43
N TYR A 717 -38.96 6.79 13.54
CA TYR A 717 -39.68 6.47 14.77
C TYR A 717 -39.83 7.71 15.65
N GLU A 718 -40.58 7.61 16.76
CA GLU A 718 -40.68 8.68 17.79
C GLU A 718 -40.95 10.10 17.23
N TRP A 719 -42.06 10.30 16.53
CA TRP A 719 -42.46 11.63 16.05
C TRP A 719 -42.68 12.62 17.21
N GLY A 720 -41.83 13.63 17.35
CA GLY A 720 -41.83 14.54 18.51
C GLY A 720 -42.89 15.64 18.47
N GLY A 721 -43.56 15.86 17.32
CA GLY A 721 -44.71 16.77 17.19
C GLY A 721 -44.43 18.23 17.55
N GLY A 722 -43.18 18.67 17.46
CA GLY A 722 -42.77 20.05 17.79
C GLY A 722 -42.71 20.37 19.28
N TYR A 723 -42.59 19.37 20.17
CA TYR A 723 -42.35 19.60 21.60
C TYR A 723 -41.08 20.43 21.85
N ALA A 724 -41.18 21.49 22.67
CA ALA A 724 -40.07 22.40 22.94
C ALA A 724 -39.62 22.45 24.41
N GLY A 725 -40.43 21.92 25.33
CA GLY A 725 -40.19 22.00 26.77
C GLY A 725 -41.46 22.33 27.54
N HIS A 726 -41.32 22.69 28.82
CA HIS A 726 -42.46 23.04 29.65
C HIS A 726 -42.16 24.23 30.56
N ALA A 727 -43.21 24.97 30.90
CA ALA A 727 -43.17 25.92 32.00
C ALA A 727 -43.63 25.25 33.29
N LEU A 728 -42.88 25.43 34.37
CA LEU A 728 -43.32 25.16 35.72
C LEU A 728 -44.05 26.40 36.24
N LEU A 729 -45.36 26.26 36.45
CA LEU A 729 -46.20 27.30 37.04
C LEU A 729 -46.48 26.94 38.49
N GLU A 730 -46.14 27.84 39.41
CA GLU A 730 -46.29 27.66 40.85
C GLU A 730 -47.35 28.61 41.41
N GLY A 731 -48.14 28.09 42.35
CA GLY A 731 -49.03 28.89 43.19
C GLY A 731 -48.23 29.81 44.12
N ASP A 732 -48.91 30.74 44.78
CA ASP A 732 -48.24 31.59 45.75
C ASP A 732 -47.72 30.77 46.94
N ALA A 733 -46.77 31.32 47.68
CA ALA A 733 -46.25 30.68 48.87
C ALA A 733 -47.39 30.44 49.88
N ILE A 734 -47.32 29.33 50.62
CA ILE A 734 -48.25 29.10 51.73
C ILE A 734 -47.93 30.17 52.79
N PRO A 735 -48.89 31.04 53.17
CA PRO A 735 -48.64 32.11 54.14
C PRO A 735 -48.26 31.52 55.51
N GLU A 736 -47.41 32.24 56.24
CA GLU A 736 -47.05 31.86 57.61
C GLU A 736 -48.25 32.02 58.58
N ASP A 737 -49.21 32.90 58.25
CA ASP A 737 -50.45 33.07 59.00
C ASP A 737 -51.60 32.24 58.36
N PRO A 738 -52.11 31.20 59.04
CA PRO A 738 -53.21 30.37 58.53
C PRO A 738 -54.57 31.08 58.46
N LEU A 739 -54.68 32.33 58.93
CA LEU A 739 -55.87 33.17 58.82
C LEU A 739 -55.83 34.15 57.64
N GLU A 740 -54.73 34.18 56.86
CA GLU A 740 -54.63 35.00 55.66
C GLU A 740 -55.49 34.41 54.54
N GLU A 741 -56.55 35.13 54.16
CA GLU A 741 -57.47 34.72 53.09
C GLU A 741 -56.71 34.48 51.77
N PRO A 742 -57.04 33.42 51.00
CA PRO A 742 -56.42 33.18 49.70
C PRO A 742 -56.73 34.34 48.75
N THR A 743 -55.68 34.99 48.26
CA THR A 743 -55.76 35.98 47.18
C THR A 743 -55.82 35.23 45.86
N ASN A 744 -56.99 35.17 45.25
CA ASN A 744 -57.13 34.55 43.93
C ASN A 744 -56.89 35.59 42.84
N ALA A 745 -55.96 35.32 41.93
CA ALA A 745 -55.70 36.17 40.78
C ALA A 745 -56.01 35.42 39.48
N THR A 746 -56.72 36.08 38.56
CA THR A 746 -56.84 35.59 37.18
C THR A 746 -55.52 35.85 36.47
N ALA A 747 -54.88 34.80 35.98
CA ALA A 747 -53.58 34.86 35.36
C ALA A 747 -53.64 34.43 33.89
N THR A 748 -52.79 35.04 33.06
CA THR A 748 -52.53 34.57 31.70
C THR A 748 -51.05 34.21 31.59
N VAL A 749 -50.78 32.95 31.27
CA VAL A 749 -49.43 32.48 30.92
C VAL A 749 -49.27 32.58 29.41
N TYR A 750 -48.21 33.25 28.97
CA TYR A 750 -47.77 33.24 27.58
C TYR A 750 -46.56 32.34 27.45
N LEU A 751 -46.73 31.24 26.70
CA LEU A 751 -45.59 30.47 26.22
C LEU A 751 -45.13 31.06 24.90
N THR A 752 -43.83 31.32 24.80
CA THR A 752 -43.23 32.07 23.71
C THR A 752 -42.25 31.21 22.94
N SER A 753 -42.28 31.32 21.62
CA SER A 753 -41.23 30.81 20.73
C SER A 753 -40.73 31.96 19.87
N GLU A 754 -39.41 32.10 19.78
CA GLU A 754 -38.75 33.11 18.95
C GLU A 754 -37.80 32.43 17.97
N VAL A 755 -38.00 32.70 16.68
CA VAL A 755 -37.19 32.16 15.59
C VAL A 755 -36.82 33.34 14.70
N LEU A 756 -35.53 33.65 14.56
CA LEU A 756 -35.03 34.73 13.68
C LEU A 756 -35.83 36.04 13.81
N ASP A 757 -35.88 36.58 15.03
CA ASP A 757 -36.55 37.83 15.41
C ASP A 757 -38.09 37.86 15.25
N GLU A 758 -38.74 36.71 15.02
CA GLU A 758 -40.20 36.62 15.04
C GLU A 758 -40.67 35.83 16.25
N THR A 759 -41.59 36.45 16.99
CA THR A 759 -42.13 35.92 18.25
C THR A 759 -43.54 35.39 18.04
N LEU A 760 -43.75 34.12 18.37
CA LEU A 760 -45.07 33.52 18.53
C LEU A 760 -45.40 33.40 20.02
N LEU A 761 -46.59 33.87 20.39
CA LEU A 761 -47.12 33.80 21.75
C LEU A 761 -48.35 32.90 21.79
N VAL A 762 -48.34 31.89 22.66
CA VAL A 762 -49.47 30.97 22.89
C VAL A 762 -50.01 31.17 24.31
N PRO A 763 -51.19 31.80 24.47
CA PRO A 763 -51.76 32.10 25.78
C PRO A 763 -52.54 30.92 26.38
N VAL A 764 -52.47 30.78 27.71
CA VAL A 764 -53.33 29.90 28.52
C VAL A 764 -53.76 30.65 29.78
N THR A 765 -55.04 30.57 30.13
CA THR A 765 -55.59 31.31 31.27
C THR A 765 -55.99 30.42 32.43
N GLY A 766 -56.01 30.96 33.64
CA GLY A 766 -56.45 30.22 34.82
C GLY A 766 -56.44 31.08 36.07
N ILE A 767 -56.51 30.43 37.22
CA ILE A 767 -56.51 31.07 38.53
C ILE A 767 -55.26 30.62 39.29
N ILE A 768 -54.58 31.57 39.93
CA ILE A 768 -53.48 31.32 40.86
C ILE A 768 -53.95 31.77 42.25
N GLU A 769 -53.72 30.94 43.25
CA GLU A 769 -54.02 31.21 44.67
C GLU A 769 -52.76 31.48 45.48
#